data_AF-A0AAV6S157-F1
#
_entry.id   AF-A0AAV6S157-F1
#
_cell.length_a   1.000
_cell.length_b   1.000
_cell.length_c   1.000
_cell.angle_alpha   90.00
_cell.angle_beta   90.00
_cell.angle_gamma   90.00
#
_symmetry.space_group_name_H-M   'P 1'
#
loop_
_entity.id
_entity.type
_entity.pdbx_description
1 polymer ?
#
loop_
_entity_poly.entity_id
_entity_poly.type
_entity_poly.pdbx_seq_one_letter_code
_entity_poly.pdbx_strand_id
1 'polypeptide(L)'
;MHLWNPDEPSTPRGSIVPFSTCLEERLREACEELAISWDRCAGHTELLALCEHLGLEIKEEVLLSLNGDGVMNVQEFVSRAVNLNKPPTPSASTPYRQLKRHHSTQPFDEGGRRIATSSALTSTIGMRLFSTLDDGTGFTPAEYILDSWTEEGIENGSEILQALNFDLDGKLSLGDLTMALENELLVTKNGIHQAALASFKAELRHLLEQVDREFREKEKIRSDLEKAEKLKNQLATEVDEHHSAIEHTNNLKLRKLEQDHKEKLAAARSELMQEIDRLQQQVGLQREELEREMKKTREDESFLRDHLSISVKENRRLEMELLDSTEKLVDAQSQITKLQTSLDNMMKEKFGDLDLGSADFILQEERFKQLRNGYEAQCRELQDRIDELQSELQEFHSLGRVHQPCNKPLSEELESKSPGMESDPGIGSEEVQPFSLSLEAEMMLERLKEQHFQEMEELRNQLESKITDVDQMVEKQRATHEGQKAAVALQHQQEVQALRDEIASVQSQAQELQSQLDQVELERDCLVKKLAEEREELENLQEEEVGNLRQQLLETHTYAADLEDQLKNLEAQLSETDVNCHSQVDELQKQHAMEMKKLEERHVKLSEARLEEGINKLQEEKAELEKRLLDDFEREKEVLRQSHEVQLKAKLEEAKMMFDKEQDEFVQKLTEQWGKERAQLDEQNNESLQVLLEEEMLRLVKEQEQKDAKLRKQWEAERAQLQQQHEDAVLQRLLEERMQLQEQFQQKEKKLKEEWERERLQLEEDYEGMLDDRLNEERKKLETEKEEVEKKLKNVMTEEMARLKESHRDAVKELTTKHSEERNTLSSMLDKLRDDFAQERSEVCRLAEENLLLGQKMTALKEEDLKEAKEELTQTLEHLKHERTTARRVAETFQKQIEELHLQRQQLKDENGKLSEKSSHDIAEMEDLHQQLAELKEEKENREVFPAEDKNKVTKFDSIESQLSHLLEERKSVDKETQSLRSQLAKAQERVKAVDETSLAVNHQSARLKADVRVLQKERDSLKHEVAVLHKRLQNANDKHHILEMALHSSGLQNQSKKRLKDELSRLMEQEQVLLRQENEQLQAEMRTIKGDLVQSREKVRHLDATVLSLKQQKQPNHLSLVKALEVENAALKQELEAQKEQNKSCEAGQGHTTSLESLQQENEALKDQMAHLSSQLLESFQAHLVGLLPPSPHRIPRGQHRGEDPDNMQGAMPEQRAAHADSYRRIGGL
;
A
#
# COMPACT_ATOMS: atom_id res chain seq x y z
N MET A 1 36.13 24.38 -48.05
CA MET A 1 37.42 25.02 -48.40
C MET A 1 38.02 24.22 -49.54
N HIS A 2 38.10 24.80 -50.75
CA HIS A 2 38.74 24.16 -51.90
C HIS A 2 40.26 24.32 -51.78
N LEU A 3 41.01 23.23 -51.86
CA LEU A 3 42.47 23.27 -51.88
C LEU A 3 42.95 23.85 -53.22
N TRP A 4 43.85 24.83 -53.13
CA TRP A 4 44.53 25.48 -54.25
C TRP A 4 45.55 24.49 -54.86
N ASN A 5 45.45 24.19 -56.16
CA ASN A 5 46.39 23.32 -56.88
C ASN A 5 47.14 24.16 -57.95
N PRO A 6 48.47 24.32 -57.89
CA PRO A 6 49.20 25.19 -58.81
C PRO A 6 49.42 24.61 -60.21
N ASP A 7 48.99 23.38 -60.47
CA ASP A 7 49.26 22.65 -61.72
C ASP A 7 48.05 22.56 -62.68
N GLU A 8 46.95 23.30 -62.44
CA GLU A 8 45.89 23.41 -63.44
C GLU A 8 46.31 24.34 -64.60
N PRO A 9 46.13 23.94 -65.87
CA PRO A 9 46.50 24.73 -67.05
C PRO A 9 45.70 26.04 -67.21
N SER A 10 44.70 26.27 -66.36
CA SER A 10 43.88 27.49 -66.28
C SER A 10 44.38 28.52 -65.25
N THR A 11 45.45 28.23 -64.50
CA THR A 11 45.96 29.13 -63.46
C THR A 11 46.84 30.23 -64.08
N PRO A 12 46.50 31.53 -63.94
CA PRO A 12 47.30 32.60 -64.55
C PRO A 12 48.65 32.70 -63.85
N ARG A 13 49.73 32.33 -64.54
CA ARG A 13 51.11 32.62 -64.09
C ARG A 13 51.33 34.14 -64.15
N GLY A 14 51.12 34.85 -63.04
CA GLY A 14 51.67 36.19 -62.85
C GLY A 14 53.20 36.10 -62.84
N SER A 15 54.01 37.09 -63.25
CA SER A 15 53.82 38.51 -63.50
C SER A 15 54.72 38.88 -64.68
N ILE A 16 54.19 39.62 -65.66
CA ILE A 16 55.01 40.27 -66.69
C ILE A 16 55.83 41.33 -65.95
N VAL A 17 57.14 41.12 -65.85
CA VAL A 17 58.06 42.15 -65.34
C VAL A 17 58.07 43.29 -66.36
N PRO A 18 57.78 44.55 -65.99
CA PRO A 18 57.86 45.67 -66.91
C PRO A 18 59.28 45.78 -67.47
N PHE A 19 59.42 46.05 -68.76
CA PHE A 19 60.71 46.34 -69.37
C PHE A 19 61.39 47.50 -68.63
N SER A 20 62.73 47.50 -68.55
CA SER A 20 63.45 48.71 -68.14
C SER A 20 63.15 49.81 -69.16
N THR A 21 62.77 51.01 -68.71
CA THR A 21 62.33 52.14 -69.57
C THR A 21 63.29 52.43 -70.74
N CYS A 22 64.59 52.28 -70.54
CA CYS A 22 65.61 52.47 -71.59
C CYS A 22 65.56 51.42 -72.72
N LEU A 23 65.22 50.17 -72.38
CA LEU A 23 65.11 49.08 -73.36
C LEU A 23 63.79 49.19 -74.14
N GLU A 24 62.72 49.65 -73.47
CA GLU A 24 61.45 49.95 -74.12
C GLU A 24 61.55 51.14 -75.08
N GLU A 25 62.32 52.19 -74.76
CA GLU A 25 62.60 53.30 -75.66
C GLU A 25 63.40 52.87 -76.91
N ARG A 26 64.47 52.08 -76.73
CA ARG A 26 65.25 51.53 -77.87
C ARG A 26 64.43 50.63 -78.78
N LEU A 27 63.52 49.85 -78.21
CA LEU A 27 62.63 48.97 -78.96
C LEU A 27 61.56 49.77 -79.73
N ARG A 28 61.07 50.86 -79.13
CA ARG A 28 60.10 51.75 -79.76
C ARG A 28 60.75 52.55 -80.91
N GLU A 29 61.98 53.02 -80.75
CA GLU A 29 62.79 53.62 -81.82
C GLU A 29 63.05 52.62 -82.96
N ALA A 30 63.46 51.38 -82.66
CA ALA A 30 63.67 50.34 -83.67
C ALA A 30 62.38 49.98 -84.43
N CYS A 31 61.23 49.98 -83.75
CA CYS A 31 59.92 49.79 -84.39
C CYS A 31 59.53 50.97 -85.29
N GLU A 32 59.81 52.21 -84.87
CA GLU A 32 59.57 53.41 -85.68
C GLU A 32 60.48 53.47 -86.92
N GLU A 33 61.75 53.07 -86.81
CA GLU A 33 62.70 53.00 -87.93
C GLU A 33 62.33 51.92 -88.96
N LEU A 34 61.80 50.79 -88.51
CA LEU A 34 61.36 49.67 -89.36
C LEU A 34 59.89 49.79 -89.81
N ALA A 35 59.21 50.87 -89.46
CA ALA A 35 57.79 51.12 -89.73
C ALA A 35 56.83 50.03 -89.18
N ILE A 36 57.20 49.37 -88.09
CA ILE A 36 56.40 48.36 -87.39
C ILE A 36 55.63 49.04 -86.26
N SER A 37 54.33 48.79 -86.14
CA SER A 37 53.51 49.41 -85.08
C SER A 37 53.65 48.64 -83.76
N TRP A 38 54.13 49.31 -82.71
CA TRP A 38 54.34 48.72 -81.37
C TRP A 38 53.09 48.03 -80.79
N ASP A 39 51.90 48.56 -81.08
CA ASP A 39 50.62 48.06 -80.54
C ASP A 39 49.88 47.08 -81.51
N ARG A 40 50.49 46.67 -82.64
CA ARG A 40 49.88 45.75 -83.62
C ARG A 40 50.67 44.44 -83.77
N CYS A 41 50.04 43.44 -84.38
CA CYS A 41 50.69 42.16 -84.69
C CYS A 41 51.59 42.31 -85.93
N ALA A 42 52.78 41.71 -85.88
CA ALA A 42 53.76 41.70 -86.98
C ALA A 42 54.01 40.26 -87.47
N GLY A 43 54.40 40.12 -88.75
CA GLY A 43 54.66 38.83 -89.39
C GLY A 43 56.08 38.28 -89.14
N HIS A 44 56.29 37.00 -89.45
CA HIS A 44 57.56 36.29 -89.23
C HIS A 44 58.80 37.02 -89.80
N THR A 45 58.69 37.59 -90.99
CA THR A 45 59.78 38.34 -91.65
C THR A 45 60.05 39.71 -91.01
N GLU A 46 59.02 40.36 -90.47
CA GLU A 46 59.14 41.67 -89.81
C GLU A 46 59.73 41.52 -88.40
N LEU A 47 59.39 40.44 -87.70
CA LEU A 47 59.96 40.11 -86.38
C LEU A 47 61.42 39.66 -86.46
N LEU A 48 61.83 38.95 -87.53
CA LEU A 48 63.23 38.60 -87.79
C LEU A 48 64.07 39.85 -88.10
N ALA A 49 63.55 40.76 -88.92
CA ALA A 49 64.22 42.04 -89.20
C ALA A 49 64.37 42.89 -87.93
N LEU A 50 63.37 42.90 -87.05
CA LEU A 50 63.45 43.55 -85.74
C LEU A 50 64.57 42.95 -84.87
N CYS A 51 64.72 41.61 -84.89
CA CYS A 51 65.76 40.92 -84.10
C CYS A 51 67.17 41.10 -84.66
N GLU A 52 67.34 41.13 -85.98
CA GLU A 52 68.62 41.48 -86.61
C GLU A 52 69.03 42.92 -86.31
N HIS A 53 68.09 43.87 -86.37
CA HIS A 53 68.35 45.30 -86.07
C HIS A 53 68.73 45.53 -84.59
N LEU A 54 68.28 44.65 -83.70
CA LEU A 54 68.56 44.70 -82.26
C LEU A 54 69.69 43.77 -81.80
N GLY A 55 70.22 42.92 -82.69
CA GLY A 55 71.29 41.96 -82.40
C GLY A 55 70.88 40.81 -81.46
N LEU A 56 69.62 40.34 -81.51
CA LEU A 56 69.11 39.26 -80.65
C LEU A 56 69.25 37.89 -81.34
N GLU A 57 69.99 36.96 -80.70
CA GLU A 57 70.19 35.58 -81.20
C GLU A 57 69.00 34.69 -80.80
N ILE A 58 68.20 34.25 -81.77
CA ILE A 58 66.96 33.47 -81.53
C ILE A 58 67.21 31.98 -81.75
N LYS A 59 66.84 31.15 -80.78
CA LYS A 59 66.77 29.68 -80.96
C LYS A 59 65.50 29.30 -81.73
N GLU A 60 65.64 28.36 -82.67
CA GLU A 60 64.63 27.90 -83.64
C GLU A 60 63.30 27.45 -83.00
N GLU A 61 63.31 27.08 -81.71
CA GLU A 61 62.13 26.67 -80.91
C GLU A 61 61.12 27.80 -80.63
N VAL A 62 61.56 29.07 -80.59
CA VAL A 62 60.65 30.21 -80.34
C VAL A 62 59.82 30.53 -81.59
N LEU A 63 60.39 30.28 -82.77
CA LEU A 63 59.73 30.47 -84.07
C LEU A 63 58.64 29.41 -84.34
N LEU A 64 58.69 28.27 -83.65
CA LEU A 64 57.69 27.19 -83.74
C LEU A 64 56.45 27.40 -82.86
N SER A 65 56.48 28.38 -81.95
CA SER A 65 55.41 28.64 -80.96
C SER A 65 54.34 29.65 -81.42
N LEU A 66 54.19 29.81 -82.74
CA LEU A 66 53.22 30.72 -83.36
C LEU A 66 51.87 30.02 -83.58
N ASN A 67 50.78 30.70 -83.21
CA ASN A 67 49.43 30.27 -83.59
C ASN A 67 49.29 30.27 -85.12
N GLY A 68 48.41 29.41 -85.66
CA GLY A 68 48.30 29.01 -87.08
C GLY A 68 48.13 30.10 -88.15
N ASP A 69 48.17 31.38 -87.78
CA ASP A 69 47.96 32.54 -88.65
C ASP A 69 49.27 33.31 -88.97
N GLY A 70 50.41 32.91 -88.39
CA GLY A 70 51.74 33.43 -88.76
C GLY A 70 52.09 34.86 -88.31
N VAL A 71 51.29 35.45 -87.42
CA VAL A 71 51.47 36.80 -86.87
C VAL A 71 51.48 36.81 -85.33
N MET A 72 52.29 37.69 -84.72
CA MET A 72 52.42 37.78 -83.26
C MET A 72 52.50 39.24 -82.78
N ASN A 73 51.97 39.52 -81.60
CA ASN A 73 52.08 40.84 -80.99
C ASN A 73 53.55 41.15 -80.65
N VAL A 74 54.05 42.31 -81.09
CA VAL A 74 55.45 42.74 -80.90
C VAL A 74 55.80 42.85 -79.41
N GLN A 75 54.90 43.36 -78.56
CA GLN A 75 55.10 43.45 -77.12
C GLN A 75 55.22 42.07 -76.46
N GLU A 76 54.44 41.09 -76.93
CA GLU A 76 54.46 39.72 -76.41
C GLU A 76 55.70 38.94 -76.92
N PHE A 77 56.09 39.16 -78.18
CA PHE A 77 57.29 38.60 -78.79
C PHE A 77 58.56 39.03 -78.07
N VAL A 78 58.72 40.34 -77.85
CA VAL A 78 59.86 40.89 -77.11
C VAL A 78 59.85 40.37 -75.67
N SER A 79 58.67 40.27 -75.03
CA SER A 79 58.55 39.71 -73.68
C SER A 79 59.03 38.26 -73.62
N ARG A 80 58.77 37.44 -74.64
CA ARG A 80 59.22 36.05 -74.68
C ARG A 80 60.70 35.92 -75.03
N ALA A 81 61.18 36.67 -76.03
CA ALA A 81 62.58 36.66 -76.45
C ALA A 81 63.53 37.16 -75.34
N VAL A 82 63.14 38.21 -74.60
CA VAL A 82 63.94 38.76 -73.49
C VAL A 82 63.92 37.86 -72.25
N ASN A 83 62.82 37.12 -72.01
CA ASN A 83 62.72 36.22 -70.85
C ASN A 83 63.39 34.85 -71.02
N LEU A 84 63.72 34.43 -72.25
CA LEU A 84 64.41 33.15 -72.54
C LEU A 84 65.94 33.22 -72.43
N ASN A 85 66.51 34.41 -72.28
CA ASN A 85 67.95 34.61 -72.03
C ASN A 85 68.35 34.48 -70.55
N LYS A 86 67.50 33.85 -69.73
CA LYS A 86 67.87 33.35 -68.40
C LYS A 86 67.94 31.83 -68.44
N PRO A 87 68.98 31.19 -67.85
CA PRO A 87 69.06 29.74 -67.81
C PRO A 87 67.83 29.18 -67.08
N PRO A 88 67.38 27.95 -67.42
CA PRO A 88 66.18 27.37 -66.82
C PRO A 88 66.34 27.31 -65.30
N THR A 89 65.53 28.07 -64.59
CA THR A 89 65.40 27.98 -63.14
C THR A 89 64.88 26.59 -62.78
N PRO A 90 65.50 25.86 -61.84
CA PRO A 90 65.02 24.54 -61.45
C PRO A 90 63.66 24.65 -60.77
N SER A 91 62.71 23.81 -61.18
CA SER A 91 61.34 23.73 -60.65
C SER A 91 61.27 23.73 -59.12
N ALA A 92 60.37 24.56 -58.59
CA ALA A 92 59.99 24.62 -57.18
C ALA A 92 59.32 23.31 -56.76
N SER A 93 60.07 22.45 -56.07
CA SER A 93 59.52 21.35 -55.27
C SER A 93 59.01 21.90 -53.95
N THR A 94 57.78 21.53 -53.57
CA THR A 94 57.18 21.78 -52.26
C THR A 94 58.14 21.51 -51.07
N PRO A 95 58.02 22.25 -49.94
CA PRO A 95 59.02 22.23 -48.86
C PRO A 95 59.20 20.87 -48.17
N TYR A 96 58.25 19.94 -48.36
CA TYR A 96 58.20 18.67 -47.63
C TYR A 96 59.12 17.58 -48.20
N ARG A 97 59.58 17.68 -49.47
CA ARG A 97 60.52 16.70 -50.06
C ARG A 97 62.01 17.07 -49.93
N GLN A 98 62.34 18.28 -49.47
CA GLN A 98 63.74 18.71 -49.33
C GLN A 98 64.31 18.41 -47.93
N LEU A 99 63.54 18.51 -46.85
CA LEU A 99 64.04 18.17 -45.51
C LEU A 99 64.53 16.71 -45.40
N LYS A 100 63.93 15.78 -46.14
CA LYS A 100 64.31 14.35 -46.11
C LYS A 100 65.62 14.04 -46.86
N ARG A 101 66.15 14.97 -47.66
CA ARG A 101 67.49 14.86 -48.30
C ARG A 101 68.61 15.48 -47.46
N HIS A 102 68.31 16.32 -46.47
CA HIS A 102 69.33 17.01 -45.65
C HIS A 102 69.86 16.21 -44.44
N HIS A 103 69.49 14.94 -44.29
CA HIS A 103 70.01 14.09 -43.20
C HIS A 103 70.83 12.88 -43.64
N SER A 104 71.16 12.77 -44.94
CA SER A 104 72.09 11.74 -45.41
C SER A 104 72.85 12.21 -46.65
N THR A 105 73.87 13.04 -46.44
CA THR A 105 75.16 13.01 -47.17
C THR A 105 76.10 14.09 -46.61
N GLN A 106 77.40 13.80 -46.73
CA GLN A 106 78.59 14.46 -46.19
C GLN A 106 78.69 15.99 -46.39
N PRO A 107 79.55 16.69 -45.60
CA PRO A 107 79.60 18.15 -45.59
C PRO A 107 80.12 18.71 -46.91
N PHE A 108 79.38 19.65 -47.47
CA PHE A 108 79.83 20.56 -48.53
C PHE A 108 80.50 21.77 -47.89
N ASP A 109 81.57 22.29 -48.51
CA ASP A 109 82.18 23.57 -48.12
C ASP A 109 81.49 24.74 -48.84
N GLU A 110 81.64 25.97 -48.30
CA GLU A 110 80.88 27.22 -48.55
C GLU A 110 80.73 27.70 -50.01
N GLY A 111 81.20 26.95 -51.01
CA GLY A 111 81.12 27.29 -52.43
C GLY A 111 80.45 26.26 -53.36
N GLY A 112 79.67 25.31 -52.83
CA GLY A 112 78.74 24.50 -53.65
C GLY A 112 79.35 23.63 -54.77
N ARG A 113 80.62 23.22 -54.68
CA ARG A 113 81.24 22.25 -55.61
C ARG A 113 81.71 20.97 -54.92
N ARG A 114 81.58 19.83 -55.63
CA ARG A 114 82.14 18.53 -55.25
C ARG A 114 83.64 18.53 -55.55
N ILE A 115 84.50 18.27 -54.57
CA ILE A 115 85.92 18.03 -54.81
C ILE A 115 86.18 16.53 -54.71
N ALA A 116 86.67 15.92 -55.79
CA ALA A 116 87.30 14.61 -55.74
C ALA A 116 88.70 14.76 -55.14
N THR A 117 89.00 13.89 -54.17
CA THR A 117 90.29 13.68 -53.50
C THR A 117 91.55 13.99 -54.32
N SER A 118 92.42 14.84 -53.78
CA SER A 118 93.89 14.68 -53.91
C SER A 118 94.65 15.23 -52.70
N SER A 119 95.31 14.28 -52.04
CA SER A 119 96.54 14.26 -51.23
C SER A 119 97.01 15.48 -50.43
N ALA A 120 97.40 15.15 -49.18
CA ALA A 120 98.18 15.94 -48.25
C ALA A 120 99.50 16.51 -48.83
N LEU A 121 99.90 17.63 -48.21
CA LEU A 121 101.18 18.36 -48.26
C LEU A 121 101.27 19.55 -49.23
N THR A 122 100.52 20.62 -48.94
CA THR A 122 101.07 21.99 -49.01
C THR A 122 100.38 22.87 -47.97
N SER A 123 101.18 23.53 -47.14
CA SER A 123 100.74 24.30 -45.97
C SER A 123 100.32 25.72 -46.36
N THR A 124 99.17 25.87 -47.04
CA THR A 124 98.37 27.11 -46.98
C THR A 124 96.92 26.72 -47.26
N ILE A 125 96.02 27.05 -46.35
CA ILE A 125 94.57 27.03 -46.60
C ILE A 125 94.35 27.96 -47.79
N GLY A 126 93.99 27.40 -48.96
CA GLY A 126 93.88 28.17 -50.19
C GLY A 126 92.84 29.27 -50.04
N MET A 127 93.30 30.50 -49.81
CA MET A 127 92.43 31.65 -49.81
C MET A 127 92.01 31.85 -51.26
N ARG A 128 90.74 32.14 -51.52
CA ARG A 128 90.31 32.56 -52.87
C ARG A 128 90.29 34.06 -52.85
N LEU A 129 91.34 34.68 -53.38
CA LEU A 129 91.32 36.10 -53.64
C LEU A 129 90.39 36.34 -54.84
N PHE A 130 89.67 37.46 -54.84
CA PHE A 130 88.80 37.90 -55.93
C PHE A 130 87.43 37.19 -56.01
N SER A 131 86.83 36.81 -54.88
CA SER A 131 85.46 36.26 -54.88
C SER A 131 84.41 37.24 -55.44
N THR A 132 84.71 38.55 -55.36
CA THR A 132 83.93 39.62 -56.00
C THR A 132 83.91 39.55 -57.53
N LEU A 133 84.97 38.99 -58.14
CA LEU A 133 85.16 38.90 -59.58
C LEU A 133 84.92 37.48 -60.10
N ASP A 134 84.63 36.52 -59.21
CA ASP A 134 84.28 35.15 -59.55
C ASP A 134 82.76 35.04 -59.77
N ASP A 135 82.36 34.86 -61.04
CA ASP A 135 80.98 34.56 -61.45
C ASP A 135 80.58 33.09 -61.17
N GLY A 136 81.47 32.34 -60.49
CA GLY A 136 81.34 30.92 -60.24
C GLY A 136 82.03 30.06 -61.29
N THR A 137 82.78 30.62 -62.25
CA THR A 137 83.60 29.85 -63.18
C THR A 137 85.06 29.66 -62.72
N GLY A 138 85.52 30.47 -61.77
CA GLY A 138 86.92 30.46 -61.29
C GLY A 138 87.91 31.19 -62.21
N PHE A 139 87.43 31.89 -63.23
CA PHE A 139 88.24 32.64 -64.18
C PHE A 139 87.70 34.06 -64.36
N THR A 140 88.58 35.05 -64.55
CA THR A 140 88.18 36.43 -64.86
C THR A 140 89.11 37.06 -65.89
N PRO A 141 88.62 37.87 -66.85
CA PRO A 141 89.46 38.68 -67.73
C PRO A 141 90.50 39.51 -66.96
N ALA A 142 91.70 39.65 -67.54
CA ALA A 142 92.79 40.41 -66.91
C ALA A 142 92.41 41.87 -66.60
N GLU A 143 91.56 42.48 -67.43
CA GLU A 143 91.06 43.85 -67.26
C GLU A 143 90.41 44.07 -65.88
N TYR A 144 89.56 43.14 -65.41
CA TYR A 144 88.85 43.31 -64.14
C TYR A 144 89.77 43.21 -62.91
N ILE A 145 90.84 42.41 -63.01
CA ILE A 145 91.87 42.35 -61.96
C ILE A 145 92.68 43.65 -61.95
N LEU A 146 93.03 44.15 -63.13
CA LEU A 146 93.76 45.41 -63.26
C LEU A 146 92.93 46.59 -62.75
N ASP A 147 91.65 46.64 -63.06
CA ASP A 147 90.72 47.65 -62.54
C ASP A 147 90.62 47.57 -61.01
N SER A 148 90.43 46.36 -60.46
CA SER A 148 90.39 46.15 -59.01
C SER A 148 91.69 46.55 -58.30
N TRP A 149 92.84 46.25 -58.90
CA TRP A 149 94.14 46.70 -58.36
C TRP A 149 94.34 48.20 -58.49
N THR A 150 93.85 48.81 -59.56
CA THR A 150 93.91 50.26 -59.76
C THR A 150 93.04 50.99 -58.74
N GLU A 151 91.85 50.48 -58.43
CA GLU A 151 90.96 50.99 -57.39
C GLU A 151 91.59 50.91 -55.98
N GLU A 152 92.41 49.89 -55.74
CA GLU A 152 93.20 49.73 -54.51
C GLU A 152 94.52 50.53 -54.52
N GLY A 153 94.79 51.32 -55.57
CA GLY A 153 95.93 52.23 -55.68
C GLY A 153 97.22 51.59 -56.20
N ILE A 154 97.12 50.51 -56.98
CA ILE A 154 98.25 49.84 -57.62
C ILE A 154 98.25 50.19 -59.12
N GLU A 155 99.12 51.11 -59.50
CA GLU A 155 99.21 51.59 -60.89
C GLU A 155 100.02 50.65 -61.80
N ASN A 156 100.87 49.79 -61.22
CA ASN A 156 101.75 48.87 -61.96
C ASN A 156 101.16 47.47 -62.15
N GLY A 157 99.83 47.33 -62.21
CA GLY A 157 99.16 46.02 -62.23
C GLY A 157 99.53 45.14 -63.44
N SER A 158 99.71 45.74 -64.62
CA SER A 158 100.08 45.02 -65.84
C SER A 158 101.50 44.46 -65.78
N GLU A 159 102.42 45.21 -65.18
CA GLU A 159 103.80 44.77 -64.92
C GLU A 159 103.85 43.62 -63.90
N ILE A 160 102.94 43.63 -62.91
CA ILE A 160 102.82 42.60 -61.88
C ILE A 160 102.30 41.28 -62.48
N LEU A 161 101.26 41.32 -63.33
CA LEU A 161 100.75 40.12 -64.00
C LEU A 161 101.79 39.50 -64.94
N GLN A 162 102.51 40.34 -65.72
CA GLN A 162 103.58 39.87 -66.58
C GLN A 162 104.75 39.27 -65.79
N ALA A 163 105.11 39.87 -64.65
CA ALA A 163 106.17 39.34 -63.77
C ALA A 163 105.80 37.98 -63.13
N LEU A 164 104.50 37.72 -62.97
CA LEU A 164 103.95 36.46 -62.49
C LEU A 164 103.71 35.44 -63.63
N ASN A 165 104.13 35.76 -64.87
CA ASN A 165 103.91 34.97 -66.09
C ASN A 165 102.43 34.75 -66.47
N PHE A 166 101.57 35.73 -66.21
CA PHE A 166 100.18 35.73 -66.71
C PHE A 166 100.06 36.56 -67.99
N ASP A 167 99.35 36.02 -68.97
CA ASP A 167 99.05 36.70 -70.23
C ASP A 167 97.97 37.77 -70.02
N LEU A 168 98.17 38.97 -70.59
CA LEU A 168 97.19 40.05 -70.50
C LEU A 168 96.02 39.88 -71.49
N ASP A 169 96.20 39.05 -72.53
CA ASP A 169 95.20 38.78 -73.56
C ASP A 169 94.48 37.45 -73.26
N GLY A 170 93.48 37.48 -72.37
CA GLY A 170 92.66 36.30 -72.07
C GLY A 170 91.98 36.28 -70.70
N LYS A 171 91.37 35.14 -70.36
CA LYS A 171 90.81 34.86 -69.03
C LYS A 171 91.88 34.30 -68.11
N LEU A 172 92.08 34.92 -66.96
CA LEU A 172 93.00 34.51 -65.92
C LEU A 172 92.32 33.55 -64.93
N SER A 173 93.03 32.49 -64.53
CA SER A 173 92.60 31.59 -63.47
C SER A 173 92.77 32.28 -62.12
N LEU A 174 91.66 32.50 -61.41
CA LEU A 174 91.67 33.17 -60.10
C LEU A 174 92.39 32.32 -59.05
N GLY A 175 92.28 30.99 -59.13
CA GLY A 175 92.98 30.07 -58.25
C GLY A 175 94.50 30.11 -58.44
N ASP A 176 94.95 30.10 -59.70
CA ASP A 176 96.39 30.12 -60.01
C ASP A 176 97.02 31.49 -59.72
N LEU A 177 96.28 32.57 -59.98
CA LEU A 177 96.71 33.93 -59.62
C LEU A 177 96.77 34.10 -58.10
N THR A 178 95.79 33.59 -57.36
CA THR A 178 95.84 33.63 -55.89
C THR A 178 97.05 32.86 -55.37
N MET A 179 97.30 31.66 -55.88
CA MET A 179 98.47 30.86 -55.51
C MET A 179 99.79 31.57 -55.85
N ALA A 180 99.86 32.25 -57.00
CA ALA A 180 101.03 33.03 -57.39
C ALA A 180 101.28 34.23 -56.45
N LEU A 181 100.20 34.95 -56.08
CA LEU A 181 100.27 36.07 -55.13
C LEU A 181 100.60 35.60 -53.70
N GLU A 182 100.08 34.45 -53.27
CA GLU A 182 100.39 33.82 -51.97
C GLU A 182 101.87 33.42 -51.88
N ASN A 183 102.41 32.79 -52.92
CA ASN A 183 103.80 32.36 -52.98
C ASN A 183 104.77 33.56 -52.94
N GLU A 184 104.42 34.67 -53.60
CA GLU A 184 105.21 35.91 -53.60
C GLU A 184 105.04 36.73 -52.31
N LEU A 185 104.00 36.48 -51.50
CA LEU A 185 103.85 37.10 -50.17
C LEU A 185 105.01 36.71 -49.22
N LEU A 186 105.63 35.55 -49.46
CA LEU A 186 106.78 35.03 -48.69
C LEU A 186 108.14 35.64 -49.11
N VAL A 187 108.19 36.42 -50.21
CA VAL A 187 109.42 37.05 -50.73
C VAL A 187 109.36 38.57 -50.53
N THR A 188 110.28 39.13 -49.76
CA THR A 188 110.21 40.55 -49.40
C THR A 188 110.88 41.46 -50.43
N LYS A 189 110.05 42.38 -50.97
CA LYS A 189 110.32 43.61 -51.75
C LYS A 189 110.15 43.49 -53.26
N ASN A 190 108.91 43.68 -53.75
CA ASN A 190 108.55 44.19 -55.07
C ASN A 190 107.03 44.49 -55.13
N GLY A 191 106.57 45.20 -56.18
CA GLY A 191 105.16 45.62 -56.37
C GLY A 191 104.12 44.50 -56.31
N ILE A 192 104.54 43.25 -56.52
CA ILE A 192 103.72 42.04 -56.38
C ILE A 192 103.17 41.89 -54.95
N HIS A 193 103.95 42.21 -53.92
CA HIS A 193 103.51 42.14 -52.52
C HIS A 193 102.40 43.15 -52.20
N GLN A 194 102.46 44.34 -52.82
CA GLN A 194 101.43 45.36 -52.67
C GLN A 194 100.12 44.90 -53.33
N ALA A 195 100.19 44.27 -54.50
CA ALA A 195 99.04 43.64 -55.16
C ALA A 195 98.43 42.49 -54.36
N ALA A 196 99.26 41.61 -53.80
CA ALA A 196 98.78 40.53 -52.94
C ALA A 196 98.06 41.10 -51.70
N LEU A 197 98.67 42.04 -50.97
CA LEU A 197 98.05 42.67 -49.79
C LEU A 197 96.77 43.45 -50.12
N ALA A 198 96.74 44.18 -51.23
CA ALA A 198 95.55 44.89 -51.69
C ALA A 198 94.41 43.92 -52.01
N SER A 199 94.72 42.82 -52.69
CA SER A 199 93.75 41.76 -53.02
C SER A 199 93.19 41.12 -51.75
N PHE A 200 94.03 40.80 -50.77
CA PHE A 200 93.59 40.29 -49.46
C PHE A 200 92.71 41.30 -48.71
N LYS A 201 93.05 42.60 -48.76
CA LYS A 201 92.30 43.65 -48.10
C LYS A 201 90.94 43.90 -48.75
N ALA A 202 90.87 43.84 -50.08
CA ALA A 202 89.62 43.94 -50.84
C ALA A 202 88.70 42.73 -50.55
N GLU A 203 89.28 41.51 -50.55
CA GLU A 203 88.57 40.27 -50.23
C GLU A 203 87.98 40.31 -48.81
N LEU A 204 88.76 40.72 -47.81
CA LEU A 204 88.28 40.85 -46.44
C LEU A 204 87.12 41.86 -46.31
N ARG A 205 87.16 42.98 -47.06
CA ARG A 205 86.06 43.96 -47.04
C ARG A 205 84.79 43.39 -47.65
N HIS A 206 84.90 42.70 -48.78
CA HIS A 206 83.75 42.07 -49.42
C HIS A 206 83.09 41.00 -48.53
N LEU A 207 83.90 40.11 -47.94
CA LEU A 207 83.40 39.06 -47.05
C LEU A 207 82.72 39.65 -45.80
N LEU A 208 83.28 40.72 -45.21
CA LEU A 208 82.65 41.41 -44.10
C LEU A 208 81.28 42.02 -44.49
N GLU A 209 81.19 42.67 -45.65
CA GLU A 209 79.92 43.21 -46.13
C GLU A 209 78.89 42.12 -46.45
N GLN A 210 79.33 40.96 -46.96
CA GLN A 210 78.45 39.83 -47.19
C GLN A 210 77.92 39.25 -45.88
N VAL A 211 78.78 39.06 -44.88
CA VAL A 211 78.35 38.66 -43.54
C VAL A 211 77.36 39.67 -42.95
N ASP A 212 77.58 40.97 -43.12
CA ASP A 212 76.65 42.01 -42.66
C ASP A 212 75.29 41.96 -43.39
N ARG A 213 75.28 41.67 -44.70
CA ARG A 213 74.05 41.49 -45.49
C ARG A 213 73.28 40.26 -45.01
N GLU A 214 73.95 39.12 -44.89
CA GLU A 214 73.37 37.87 -44.37
C GLU A 214 72.85 38.05 -42.94
N PHE A 215 73.57 38.79 -42.10
CA PHE A 215 73.12 39.10 -40.74
C PHE A 215 71.80 39.90 -40.75
N ARG A 216 71.67 40.91 -41.61
CA ARG A 216 70.42 41.70 -41.74
C ARG A 216 69.26 40.86 -42.26
N GLU A 217 69.50 39.99 -43.24
CA GLU A 217 68.47 39.08 -43.76
C GLU A 217 68.02 38.07 -42.71
N LYS A 218 68.97 37.48 -41.97
CA LYS A 218 68.68 36.58 -40.85
C LYS A 218 67.86 37.28 -39.76
N GLU A 219 68.18 38.52 -39.42
CA GLU A 219 67.45 39.28 -38.41
C GLU A 219 66.03 39.64 -38.90
N LYS A 220 65.87 39.96 -40.19
CA LYS A 220 64.55 40.15 -40.81
C LYS A 220 63.72 38.86 -40.76
N ILE A 221 64.28 37.73 -41.17
CA ILE A 221 63.61 36.42 -41.10
C ILE A 221 63.24 36.07 -39.66
N ARG A 222 64.11 36.35 -38.69
CA ARG A 222 63.80 36.17 -37.25
C ARG A 222 62.63 37.04 -36.79
N SER A 223 62.60 38.31 -37.18
CA SER A 223 61.48 39.21 -36.86
C SER A 223 60.18 38.74 -37.50
N ASP A 224 60.22 38.29 -38.76
CA ASP A 224 59.04 37.79 -39.46
C ASP A 224 58.56 36.45 -38.88
N LEU A 225 59.48 35.58 -38.45
CA LEU A 225 59.18 34.37 -37.68
C LEU A 225 58.52 34.73 -36.34
N GLU A 226 59.07 35.69 -35.59
CA GLU A 226 58.49 36.12 -34.31
C GLU A 226 57.08 36.71 -34.49
N LYS A 227 56.84 37.47 -35.56
CA LYS A 227 55.50 37.95 -35.91
C LYS A 227 54.56 36.79 -36.26
N ALA A 228 55.02 35.82 -37.04
CA ALA A 228 54.23 34.64 -37.38
C ALA A 228 53.90 33.79 -36.14
N GLU A 229 54.84 33.64 -35.22
CA GLU A 229 54.62 32.97 -33.93
C GLU A 229 53.64 33.73 -33.05
N LYS A 230 53.70 35.07 -33.01
CA LYS A 230 52.71 35.89 -32.30
C LYS A 230 51.31 35.73 -32.88
N LEU A 231 51.16 35.76 -34.22
CA LEU A 231 49.87 35.52 -34.88
C LEU A 231 49.36 34.10 -34.63
N LYS A 232 50.24 33.09 -34.66
CA LYS A 232 49.89 31.70 -34.32
C LYS A 232 49.37 31.59 -32.88
N ASN A 233 50.05 32.24 -31.93
CA ASN A 233 49.65 32.23 -30.53
C ASN A 233 48.32 32.98 -30.33
N GLN A 234 48.10 34.09 -31.03
CA GLN A 234 46.81 34.82 -31.01
C GLN A 234 45.67 33.96 -31.55
N LEU A 235 45.89 33.27 -32.67
CA LEU A 235 44.89 32.35 -33.22
C LEU A 235 44.59 31.20 -32.25
N ALA A 236 45.61 30.65 -31.58
CA ALA A 236 45.41 29.64 -30.55
C ALA A 236 44.55 30.17 -29.39
N THR A 237 44.83 31.39 -28.90
CA THR A 237 44.02 32.00 -27.84
C THR A 237 42.58 32.30 -28.29
N GLU A 238 42.37 32.76 -29.53
CA GLU A 238 41.03 32.99 -30.06
C GLU A 238 40.22 31.69 -30.19
N VAL A 239 40.88 30.60 -30.62
CA VAL A 239 40.26 29.27 -30.68
C VAL A 239 39.90 28.78 -29.28
N ASP A 240 40.79 28.94 -28.29
CA ASP A 240 40.52 28.57 -26.90
C ASP A 240 39.38 29.41 -26.27
N GLU A 241 39.34 30.71 -26.54
CA GLU A 241 38.25 31.60 -26.12
C GLU A 241 36.92 31.20 -26.75
N HIS A 242 36.92 30.86 -28.05
CA HIS A 242 35.73 30.40 -28.75
C HIS A 242 35.23 29.05 -28.22
N HIS A 243 36.13 28.09 -27.96
CA HIS A 243 35.78 26.84 -27.30
C HIS A 243 35.21 27.08 -25.90
N SER A 244 35.83 27.94 -25.10
CA SER A 244 35.33 28.33 -23.77
C SER A 244 33.93 28.96 -23.86
N ALA A 245 33.67 29.81 -24.85
CA ALA A 245 32.36 30.42 -25.07
C ALA A 245 31.30 29.38 -25.52
N ILE A 246 31.66 28.43 -26.38
CA ILE A 246 30.79 27.31 -26.77
C ILE A 246 30.47 26.46 -25.55
N GLU A 247 31.48 26.09 -24.76
CA GLU A 247 31.31 25.29 -23.54
C GLU A 247 30.41 26.00 -22.54
N HIS A 248 30.62 27.30 -22.30
CA HIS A 248 29.73 28.08 -21.45
C HIS A 248 28.30 28.12 -21.98
N THR A 249 28.12 28.29 -23.29
CA THR A 249 26.78 28.29 -23.91
C THR A 249 26.12 26.91 -23.81
N ASN A 250 26.87 25.83 -24.00
CA ASN A 250 26.38 24.46 -23.87
C ASN A 250 25.99 24.16 -22.41
N ASN A 251 26.87 24.47 -21.45
CA ASN A 251 26.59 24.33 -20.03
C ASN A 251 25.33 25.11 -19.60
N LEU A 252 25.12 26.32 -20.11
CA LEU A 252 23.89 27.08 -19.84
C LEU A 252 22.65 26.42 -20.44
N LYS A 253 22.74 25.82 -21.64
CA LYS A 253 21.63 25.05 -22.24
C LYS A 253 21.34 23.78 -21.45
N LEU A 254 22.37 23.05 -21.02
CA LEU A 254 22.23 21.87 -20.17
C LEU A 254 21.55 22.23 -18.85
N ARG A 255 22.00 23.28 -18.15
CA ARG A 255 21.36 23.75 -16.91
C ARG A 255 19.91 24.18 -17.11
N LYS A 256 19.57 24.82 -18.24
CA LYS A 256 18.18 25.17 -18.55
C LYS A 256 17.33 23.92 -18.77
N LEU A 257 17.82 22.94 -19.53
CA LEU A 257 17.13 21.66 -19.70
C LEU A 257 16.96 20.93 -18.38
N GLU A 258 18.00 20.83 -17.56
CA GLU A 258 17.93 20.25 -16.21
C GLU A 258 16.89 20.96 -15.34
N GLN A 259 16.85 22.29 -15.39
CA GLN A 259 15.86 23.09 -14.67
C GLN A 259 14.44 22.84 -15.19
N ASP A 260 14.23 22.81 -16.51
CA ASP A 260 12.94 22.50 -17.12
C ASP A 260 12.47 21.09 -16.75
N HIS A 261 13.37 20.10 -16.74
CA HIS A 261 13.08 18.74 -16.29
C HIS A 261 12.73 18.71 -14.79
N LYS A 262 13.46 19.46 -13.97
CA LYS A 262 13.17 19.58 -12.53
C LYS A 262 11.81 20.23 -12.29
N GLU A 263 11.44 21.24 -13.05
CA GLU A 263 10.14 21.91 -12.99
C GLU A 263 9.01 20.97 -13.46
N LYS A 264 9.19 20.25 -14.57
CA LYS A 264 8.24 19.23 -15.03
C LYS A 264 8.05 18.11 -14.01
N LEU A 265 9.14 17.63 -13.40
CA LEU A 265 9.09 16.64 -12.32
C LEU A 265 8.38 17.19 -11.08
N ALA A 266 8.61 18.46 -10.73
CA ALA A 266 7.91 19.11 -9.62
C ALA A 266 6.41 19.27 -9.91
N ALA A 267 6.03 19.63 -11.14
CA ALA A 267 4.66 19.72 -11.58
C ALA A 267 3.96 18.35 -11.51
N ALA A 268 4.57 17.30 -12.07
CA ALA A 268 4.05 15.93 -12.01
C ALA A 268 3.90 15.43 -10.56
N ARG A 269 4.87 15.73 -9.69
CA ARG A 269 4.77 15.42 -8.24
C ARG A 269 3.62 16.17 -7.57
N SER A 270 3.38 17.43 -7.95
CA SER A 270 2.25 18.20 -7.43
C SER A 270 0.92 17.66 -7.93
N GLU A 271 0.83 17.24 -9.18
CA GLU A 271 -0.37 16.60 -9.74
C GLU A 271 -0.67 15.28 -9.04
N LEU A 272 0.35 14.44 -8.85
CA LEU A 272 0.22 13.20 -8.09
C LEU A 272 -0.22 13.46 -6.64
N MET A 273 0.32 14.50 -5.98
CA MET A 273 -0.12 14.88 -4.64
C MET A 273 -1.59 15.29 -4.63
N GLN A 274 -2.04 16.08 -5.62
CA GLN A 274 -3.45 16.45 -5.75
C GLN A 274 -4.34 15.24 -6.02
N GLU A 275 -3.89 14.25 -6.81
CA GLU A 275 -4.62 13.01 -7.02
C GLU A 275 -4.70 12.17 -5.74
N ILE A 276 -3.60 12.08 -4.98
CA ILE A 276 -3.57 11.42 -3.67
C ILE A 276 -4.53 12.13 -2.71
N ASP A 277 -4.53 13.46 -2.65
CA ASP A 277 -5.43 14.24 -1.80
C ASP A 277 -6.90 14.04 -2.21
N ARG A 278 -7.19 14.00 -3.51
CA ARG A 278 -8.54 13.71 -4.04
C ARG A 278 -9.00 12.29 -3.68
N LEU A 279 -8.11 11.29 -3.82
CA LEU A 279 -8.39 9.91 -3.43
C LEU A 279 -8.59 9.80 -1.92
N GLN A 280 -7.77 10.49 -1.11
CA GLN A 280 -7.93 10.53 0.34
C GLN A 280 -9.25 11.20 0.74
N GLN A 281 -9.65 12.29 0.09
CA GLN A 281 -10.96 12.92 0.30
C GLN A 281 -12.10 11.98 -0.07
N GLN A 282 -12.01 11.27 -1.21
CA GLN A 282 -13.01 10.30 -1.64
C GLN A 282 -13.13 9.13 -0.67
N VAL A 283 -12.01 8.60 -0.19
CA VAL A 283 -11.98 7.55 0.85
C VAL A 283 -12.54 8.08 2.18
N GLY A 284 -12.28 9.34 2.52
CA GLY A 284 -12.87 10.02 3.68
C GLY A 284 -14.39 10.08 3.59
N LEU A 285 -14.92 10.55 2.45
CA LEU A 285 -16.36 10.61 2.20
C LEU A 285 -17.01 9.21 2.25
N GLN A 286 -16.39 8.20 1.65
CA GLN A 286 -16.88 6.81 1.72
C GLN A 286 -16.87 6.27 3.15
N ARG A 287 -15.84 6.59 3.95
CA ARG A 287 -15.80 6.20 5.37
C ARG A 287 -16.90 6.88 6.18
N GLU A 288 -17.15 8.17 5.95
CA GLU A 288 -18.23 8.90 6.61
C GLU A 288 -19.61 8.37 6.21
N GLU A 289 -19.80 7.97 4.95
CA GLU A 289 -21.00 7.28 4.45
C GLU A 289 -21.23 5.97 5.21
N LEU A 290 -20.22 5.10 5.24
CA LEU A 290 -20.27 3.82 5.94
C LEU A 290 -20.47 4.01 7.45
N GLU A 291 -19.86 5.04 8.06
CA GLU A 291 -20.05 5.34 9.47
C GLU A 291 -21.49 5.81 9.77
N ARG A 292 -22.08 6.61 8.89
CA ARG A 292 -23.50 6.99 8.96
C ARG A 292 -24.42 5.77 8.84
N GLU A 293 -24.15 4.87 7.89
CA GLU A 293 -24.91 3.63 7.74
C GLU A 293 -24.78 2.73 8.97
N MET A 294 -23.55 2.52 9.46
CA MET A 294 -23.29 1.76 10.68
C MET A 294 -24.00 2.36 11.89
N LYS A 295 -24.05 3.69 12.01
CA LYS A 295 -24.78 4.36 13.08
C LYS A 295 -26.29 4.12 12.95
N LYS A 296 -26.85 4.23 11.75
CA LYS A 296 -28.26 3.92 11.48
C LYS A 296 -28.59 2.47 11.83
N THR A 297 -27.76 1.51 11.42
CA THR A 297 -27.94 0.09 11.78
C THR A 297 -27.89 -0.15 13.28
N ARG A 298 -27.01 0.55 14.02
CA ARG A 298 -26.98 0.48 15.49
C ARG A 298 -28.23 1.05 16.14
N GLU A 299 -28.74 2.17 15.60
CA GLU A 299 -30.01 2.76 16.03
C GLU A 299 -31.17 1.79 15.78
N ASP A 300 -31.25 1.18 14.60
CA ASP A 300 -32.26 0.17 14.26
C ASP A 300 -32.13 -1.08 15.16
N GLU A 301 -30.92 -1.55 15.43
CA GLU A 301 -30.68 -2.66 16.36
C GLU A 301 -31.12 -2.32 17.79
N SER A 302 -30.86 -1.10 18.26
CA SER A 302 -31.33 -0.63 19.56
C SER A 302 -32.86 -0.59 19.63
N PHE A 303 -33.51 -0.09 18.57
CA PHE A 303 -34.96 -0.06 18.45
C PHE A 303 -35.56 -1.47 18.48
N LEU A 304 -34.97 -2.42 17.74
CA LEU A 304 -35.41 -3.82 17.75
C LEU A 304 -35.18 -4.49 19.10
N ARG A 305 -34.06 -4.21 19.78
CA ARG A 305 -33.81 -4.71 21.15
C ARG A 305 -34.85 -4.20 22.14
N ASP A 306 -35.20 -2.92 22.07
CA ASP A 306 -36.23 -2.33 22.93
C ASP A 306 -37.62 -2.92 22.64
N HIS A 307 -37.97 -3.07 21.37
CA HIS A 307 -39.22 -3.73 20.98
C HIS A 307 -39.27 -5.18 21.47
N LEU A 308 -38.18 -5.94 21.31
CA LEU A 308 -38.09 -7.30 21.83
C LEU A 308 -38.24 -7.34 23.35
N SER A 309 -37.62 -6.41 24.08
CA SER A 309 -37.76 -6.28 25.53
C SER A 309 -39.20 -6.02 25.95
N ILE A 310 -39.92 -5.15 25.22
CA ILE A 310 -41.35 -4.90 25.45
C ILE A 310 -42.17 -6.17 25.17
N SER A 311 -41.96 -6.85 24.04
CA SER A 311 -42.64 -8.11 23.72
C SER A 311 -42.38 -9.21 24.75
N VAL A 312 -41.15 -9.31 25.27
CA VAL A 312 -40.82 -10.27 26.33
C VAL A 312 -41.53 -9.94 27.64
N LYS A 313 -41.63 -8.66 28.01
CA LYS A 313 -42.39 -8.23 29.20
C LYS A 313 -43.88 -8.56 29.05
N GLU A 314 -44.45 -8.34 27.87
CA GLU A 314 -45.84 -8.69 27.59
C GLU A 314 -46.07 -10.21 27.60
N ASN A 315 -45.14 -11.00 27.04
CA ASN A 315 -45.21 -12.46 27.15
C ASN A 315 -45.19 -12.92 28.61
N ARG A 316 -44.32 -12.36 29.45
CA ARG A 316 -44.31 -12.68 30.89
C ARG A 316 -45.62 -12.30 31.58
N ARG A 317 -46.24 -11.18 31.19
CA ARG A 317 -47.55 -10.75 31.68
C ARG A 317 -48.63 -11.77 31.31
N LEU A 318 -48.67 -12.16 30.04
CA LEU A 318 -49.62 -13.16 29.53
C LEU A 318 -49.38 -14.55 30.14
N GLU A 319 -48.13 -14.97 30.33
CA GLU A 319 -47.79 -16.21 31.05
C GLU A 319 -48.31 -16.20 32.49
N MET A 320 -48.20 -15.06 33.18
CA MET A 320 -48.74 -14.91 34.54
C MET A 320 -50.28 -14.98 34.55
N GLU A 321 -50.95 -14.33 33.60
CA GLU A 321 -52.41 -14.42 33.44
C GLU A 321 -52.88 -15.85 33.09
N LEU A 322 -52.11 -16.58 32.28
CA LEU A 322 -52.34 -17.99 32.01
C LEU A 322 -52.18 -18.84 33.26
N LEU A 323 -51.17 -18.58 34.10
CA LEU A 323 -51.00 -19.29 35.37
C LEU A 323 -52.17 -19.01 36.34
N ASP A 324 -52.55 -17.75 36.52
CA ASP A 324 -53.68 -17.35 37.39
C ASP A 324 -55.02 -17.95 36.90
N SER A 325 -55.26 -17.94 35.59
CA SER A 325 -56.45 -18.62 35.02
C SER A 325 -56.40 -20.13 35.15
N THR A 326 -55.22 -20.75 35.10
CA THR A 326 -55.04 -22.19 35.33
C THR A 326 -55.30 -22.54 36.79
N GLU A 327 -54.85 -21.72 37.75
CA GLU A 327 -55.15 -21.89 39.18
C GLU A 327 -56.66 -21.80 39.44
N LYS A 328 -57.32 -20.77 38.89
CA LYS A 328 -58.79 -20.64 38.95
C LYS A 328 -59.52 -21.84 38.34
N LEU A 329 -59.00 -22.40 37.25
CA LEU A 329 -59.55 -23.61 36.64
C LEU A 329 -59.39 -24.82 37.55
N VAL A 330 -58.23 -24.99 38.18
CA VAL A 330 -57.97 -26.08 39.15
C VAL A 330 -58.89 -25.94 40.36
N ASP A 331 -59.08 -24.73 40.87
CA ASP A 331 -60.02 -24.47 41.96
C ASP A 331 -61.46 -24.81 41.57
N ALA A 332 -61.90 -24.39 40.38
CA ALA A 332 -63.21 -24.75 39.84
C ALA A 332 -63.36 -26.27 39.66
N GLN A 333 -62.33 -26.95 39.14
CA GLN A 333 -62.31 -28.42 39.04
C GLN A 333 -62.39 -29.08 40.42
N SER A 334 -61.70 -28.54 41.43
CA SER A 334 -61.79 -29.04 42.80
C SER A 334 -63.20 -28.90 43.37
N GLN A 335 -63.88 -27.78 43.07
CA GLN A 335 -65.27 -27.56 43.46
C GLN A 335 -66.21 -28.53 42.75
N ILE A 336 -66.02 -28.76 41.44
CA ILE A 336 -66.76 -29.77 40.69
C ILE A 336 -66.55 -31.16 41.31
N THR A 337 -65.31 -31.52 41.65
CA THR A 337 -64.99 -32.82 42.24
C THR A 337 -65.65 -32.99 43.61
N LYS A 338 -65.68 -31.93 44.43
CA LYS A 338 -66.39 -31.90 45.72
C LYS A 338 -67.90 -32.04 45.55
N LEU A 339 -68.48 -31.37 44.56
CA LEU A 339 -69.90 -31.50 44.23
C LEU A 339 -70.24 -32.89 43.69
N GLN A 340 -69.38 -33.47 42.86
CA GLN A 340 -69.50 -34.85 42.37
C GLN A 340 -69.43 -35.86 43.52
N THR A 341 -68.47 -35.73 44.43
CA THR A 341 -68.40 -36.62 45.61
C THR A 341 -69.59 -36.42 46.55
N SER A 342 -70.08 -35.19 46.73
CA SER A 342 -71.31 -34.94 47.49
C SER A 342 -72.53 -35.60 46.83
N LEU A 343 -72.65 -35.52 45.51
CA LEU A 343 -73.69 -36.20 44.75
C LEU A 343 -73.57 -37.72 44.87
N ASP A 344 -72.38 -38.29 44.72
CA ASP A 344 -72.13 -39.73 44.87
C ASP A 344 -72.43 -40.21 46.29
N ASN A 345 -72.09 -39.41 47.31
CA ASN A 345 -72.42 -39.71 48.70
C ASN A 345 -73.93 -39.65 48.94
N MET A 346 -74.64 -38.66 48.41
CA MET A 346 -76.11 -38.60 48.46
C MET A 346 -76.75 -39.77 47.72
N MET A 347 -76.20 -40.17 46.56
CA MET A 347 -76.66 -41.32 45.80
C MET A 347 -76.45 -42.63 46.60
N LYS A 348 -75.29 -42.80 47.24
CA LYS A 348 -75.01 -43.93 48.15
C LYS A 348 -75.88 -43.92 49.40
N GLU A 349 -76.19 -42.76 49.98
CA GLU A 349 -76.98 -42.65 51.21
C GLU A 349 -78.48 -42.87 50.93
N LYS A 350 -78.99 -42.36 49.81
CA LYS A 350 -80.39 -42.52 49.40
C LYS A 350 -80.71 -43.92 48.87
N PHE A 351 -79.74 -44.61 48.26
CA PHE A 351 -79.99 -45.87 47.56
C PHE A 351 -79.11 -47.05 48.00
N GLY A 352 -78.19 -46.85 48.95
CA GLY A 352 -77.19 -47.86 49.31
C GLY A 352 -76.22 -48.18 48.17
N ASP A 353 -75.31 -49.12 48.38
CA ASP A 353 -74.56 -49.73 47.28
C ASP A 353 -75.56 -50.51 46.41
N LEU A 354 -76.13 -49.84 45.42
CA LEU A 354 -77.05 -50.43 44.45
C LEU A 354 -76.27 -51.46 43.61
N ASP A 355 -76.24 -52.70 44.09
CA ASP A 355 -75.83 -53.83 43.28
C ASP A 355 -76.88 -53.99 42.16
N LEU A 356 -76.48 -53.70 40.92
CA LEU A 356 -77.33 -53.66 39.72
C LEU A 356 -78.05 -55.00 39.42
N GLY A 357 -77.80 -56.04 40.21
CA GLY A 357 -78.45 -57.36 40.14
C GLY A 357 -79.35 -57.72 41.34
N SER A 358 -79.65 -56.79 42.25
CA SER A 358 -80.59 -57.05 43.35
C SER A 358 -82.01 -57.28 42.83
N ALA A 359 -82.62 -58.42 43.19
CA ALA A 359 -83.96 -58.81 42.78
C ALA A 359 -85.04 -57.78 43.18
N ASP A 360 -84.77 -56.96 44.19
CA ASP A 360 -85.68 -55.90 44.64
C ASP A 360 -85.72 -54.70 43.67
N PHE A 361 -84.62 -54.39 42.96
CA PHE A 361 -84.57 -53.33 41.95
C PHE A 361 -85.38 -53.69 40.71
N ILE A 362 -85.30 -54.95 40.26
CA ILE A 362 -86.08 -55.45 39.11
C ILE A 362 -87.58 -55.45 39.43
N LEU A 363 -87.97 -55.86 40.66
CA LEU A 363 -89.36 -55.80 41.11
C LEU A 363 -89.87 -54.36 41.25
N GLN A 364 -89.01 -53.43 41.66
CA GLN A 364 -89.34 -52.01 41.74
C GLN A 364 -89.48 -51.38 40.34
N GLU A 365 -88.63 -51.76 39.38
CA GLU A 365 -88.72 -51.35 37.98
C GLU A 365 -90.00 -51.88 37.31
N GLU A 366 -90.38 -53.14 37.58
CA GLU A 366 -91.65 -53.70 37.11
C GLU A 366 -92.87 -52.99 37.72
N ARG A 367 -92.81 -52.62 39.01
CA ARG A 367 -93.85 -51.79 39.64
C ARG A 367 -93.96 -50.41 39.01
N PHE A 368 -92.85 -49.73 38.75
CA PHE A 368 -92.86 -48.43 38.07
C PHE A 368 -93.39 -48.55 36.64
N LYS A 369 -93.06 -49.62 35.92
CA LYS A 369 -93.57 -49.87 34.58
C LYS A 369 -95.08 -50.09 34.58
N GLN A 370 -95.62 -50.84 35.55
CA GLN A 370 -97.06 -51.00 35.73
C GLN A 370 -97.76 -49.68 36.07
N LEU A 371 -97.16 -48.89 36.97
CA LEU A 371 -97.70 -47.58 37.35
C LEU A 371 -97.69 -46.60 36.17
N ARG A 372 -96.62 -46.57 35.36
CA ARG A 372 -96.53 -45.77 34.13
C ARG A 372 -97.62 -46.15 33.14
N ASN A 373 -97.82 -47.45 32.89
CA ASN A 373 -98.87 -47.92 31.99
C ASN A 373 -100.27 -47.54 32.50
N GLY A 374 -100.49 -47.57 33.82
CA GLY A 374 -101.75 -47.13 34.44
C GLY A 374 -102.00 -45.62 34.30
N TYR A 375 -100.99 -44.79 34.54
CA TYR A 375 -101.08 -43.35 34.33
C TYR A 375 -101.24 -43.00 32.85
N GLU A 376 -100.57 -43.70 31.95
CA GLU A 376 -100.68 -43.45 30.51
C GLU A 376 -102.09 -43.79 30.00
N ALA A 377 -102.71 -44.84 30.53
CA ALA A 377 -104.12 -45.14 30.26
C ALA A 377 -105.05 -44.03 30.79
N GLN A 378 -104.81 -43.53 32.00
CA GLN A 378 -105.58 -42.40 32.56
C GLN A 378 -105.38 -41.11 31.76
N CYS A 379 -104.17 -40.82 31.28
CA CYS A 379 -103.91 -39.67 30.43
C CYS A 379 -104.64 -39.78 29.09
N ARG A 380 -104.69 -40.97 28.48
CA ARG A 380 -105.49 -41.18 27.25
C ARG A 380 -106.99 -41.00 27.51
N GLU A 381 -107.52 -41.52 28.61
CA GLU A 381 -108.92 -41.36 28.97
C GLU A 381 -109.28 -39.88 29.25
N LEU A 382 -108.39 -39.15 29.94
CA LEU A 382 -108.56 -37.71 30.14
C LEU A 382 -108.45 -36.93 28.83
N GLN A 383 -107.59 -37.35 27.91
CA GLN A 383 -107.48 -36.75 26.58
C GLN A 383 -108.78 -36.95 25.79
N ASP A 384 -109.30 -38.19 25.74
CA ASP A 384 -110.58 -38.51 25.11
C ASP A 384 -111.72 -37.66 25.71
N ARG A 385 -111.70 -37.46 27.03
CA ARG A 385 -112.67 -36.62 27.74
C ARG A 385 -112.52 -35.13 27.45
N ILE A 386 -111.29 -34.65 27.31
CA ILE A 386 -111.01 -33.26 26.91
C ILE A 386 -111.51 -33.04 25.48
N ASP A 387 -111.26 -33.98 24.57
CA ASP A 387 -111.71 -33.89 23.18
C ASP A 387 -113.26 -33.89 23.09
N GLU A 388 -113.93 -34.72 23.89
CA GLU A 388 -115.39 -34.73 24.05
C GLU A 388 -115.91 -33.37 24.56
N LEU A 389 -115.33 -32.85 25.64
CA LEU A 389 -115.71 -31.55 26.23
C LEU A 389 -115.38 -30.35 25.31
N GLN A 390 -114.34 -30.43 24.49
CA GLN A 390 -114.02 -29.41 23.50
C GLN A 390 -115.00 -29.43 22.33
N SER A 391 -115.49 -30.61 21.92
CA SER A 391 -116.58 -30.73 20.96
C SER A 391 -117.87 -30.12 21.53
N GLU A 392 -118.20 -30.39 22.80
CA GLU A 392 -119.35 -29.79 23.48
C GLU A 392 -119.19 -28.24 23.60
N LEU A 393 -118.01 -27.74 23.98
CA LEU A 393 -117.74 -26.29 24.05
C LEU A 393 -117.76 -25.60 22.68
N GLN A 394 -117.34 -26.27 21.60
CA GLN A 394 -117.49 -25.74 20.24
C GLN A 394 -118.94 -25.69 19.80
N GLU A 395 -119.78 -26.65 20.21
CA GLU A 395 -121.22 -26.58 20.00
C GLU A 395 -121.85 -25.42 20.79
N PHE A 396 -121.43 -25.17 22.04
CA PHE A 396 -121.95 -24.06 22.86
C PHE A 396 -121.46 -22.66 22.43
N HIS A 397 -120.27 -22.52 21.83
CA HIS A 397 -119.79 -21.24 21.30
C HIS A 397 -120.52 -20.79 20.02
N SER A 398 -121.31 -21.66 19.38
CA SER A 398 -122.11 -21.32 18.19
C SER A 398 -123.43 -20.58 18.49
N LEU A 399 -123.86 -20.50 19.77
CA LEU A 399 -125.15 -19.94 20.18
C LEU A 399 -125.06 -19.17 21.52
N GLY A 400 -124.79 -17.85 21.50
CA GLY A 400 -125.14 -17.02 22.66
C GLY A 400 -124.34 -15.74 22.85
N ARG A 401 -124.97 -14.62 22.52
CA ARG A 401 -124.49 -13.25 22.58
C ARG A 401 -125.10 -12.54 23.81
N VAL A 402 -124.40 -11.50 24.30
CA VAL A 402 -124.89 -10.32 25.08
C VAL A 402 -124.94 -10.44 26.62
N HIS A 403 -124.04 -9.74 27.32
CA HIS A 403 -124.39 -8.50 28.06
C HIS A 403 -123.16 -7.63 28.39
N GLN A 404 -123.38 -6.32 28.30
CA GLN A 404 -122.46 -5.17 28.44
C GLN A 404 -122.84 -4.37 29.73
N PRO A 405 -122.16 -3.26 30.11
CA PRO A 405 -121.13 -3.10 31.16
C PRO A 405 -121.58 -2.28 32.41
N CYS A 406 -120.77 -2.22 33.48
CA CYS A 406 -120.93 -1.26 34.59
C CYS A 406 -119.56 -0.74 35.13
N ASN A 407 -119.53 0.54 35.52
CA ASN A 407 -118.38 1.32 36.02
C ASN A 407 -118.16 1.19 37.56
N LYS A 408 -116.91 1.49 37.99
CA LYS A 408 -116.27 1.76 39.31
C LYS A 408 -117.13 2.38 40.47
N PRO A 409 -116.55 2.74 41.66
CA PRO A 409 -115.85 1.99 42.75
C PRO A 409 -116.50 2.30 44.14
N LEU A 410 -116.05 1.72 45.27
CA LEU A 410 -116.04 2.31 46.63
C LEU A 410 -115.42 1.36 47.68
N SER A 411 -114.93 1.99 48.74
CA SER A 411 -113.94 1.64 49.76
C SER A 411 -114.52 1.13 51.10
N GLU A 412 -113.59 0.67 51.97
CA GLU A 412 -113.71 0.54 53.44
C GLU A 412 -114.70 -0.53 53.95
N GLU A 413 -114.45 -1.29 55.00
CA GLU A 413 -113.64 -1.14 56.21
C GLU A 413 -113.62 -2.52 56.88
N LEU A 414 -112.52 -2.92 57.53
CA LEU A 414 -112.53 -3.47 58.89
C LEU A 414 -111.12 -3.92 59.29
N GLU A 415 -110.51 -3.05 60.09
CA GLU A 415 -109.40 -3.34 60.99
C GLU A 415 -109.82 -4.34 62.09
N SER A 416 -108.86 -5.08 62.66
CA SER A 416 -108.78 -5.27 64.12
C SER A 416 -107.49 -5.95 64.58
N LYS A 417 -106.57 -5.10 65.05
CA LYS A 417 -105.78 -5.13 66.31
C LYS A 417 -105.27 -6.47 66.89
N SER A 418 -103.94 -6.51 67.06
CA SER A 418 -103.10 -7.27 68.03
C SER A 418 -103.67 -7.22 69.47
N PRO A 419 -103.30 -8.08 70.47
CA PRO A 419 -101.89 -8.30 70.92
C PRO A 419 -101.58 -9.61 71.72
N GLY A 420 -100.32 -9.80 72.15
CA GLY A 420 -100.02 -10.40 73.47
C GLY A 420 -99.18 -11.68 73.55
N MET A 421 -97.89 -11.51 73.90
CA MET A 421 -97.13 -12.23 74.94
C MET A 421 -97.58 -13.64 75.38
N GLU A 422 -96.70 -14.65 75.25
CA GLU A 422 -96.07 -15.38 76.38
C GLU A 422 -95.40 -16.70 75.95
N SER A 423 -94.18 -16.90 76.45
CA SER A 423 -93.55 -18.19 76.80
C SER A 423 -93.06 -19.14 75.69
N ASP A 424 -91.73 -19.16 75.52
CA ASP A 424 -90.93 -20.41 75.48
C ASP A 424 -91.20 -21.16 76.82
N PRO A 425 -91.41 -22.50 76.90
CA PRO A 425 -90.51 -23.51 76.34
C PRO A 425 -91.13 -24.86 75.88
N GLY A 426 -90.43 -25.53 74.96
CA GLY A 426 -90.14 -26.96 75.08
C GLY A 426 -91.06 -27.99 74.40
N ILE A 427 -90.42 -28.82 73.56
CA ILE A 427 -90.71 -30.26 73.28
C ILE A 427 -91.99 -30.50 72.45
N GLY A 428 -92.04 -31.21 71.33
CA GLY A 428 -91.12 -32.07 70.60
C GLY A 428 -91.92 -32.79 69.49
N SER A 429 -91.27 -33.00 68.34
CA SER A 429 -91.55 -34.01 67.29
C SER A 429 -92.92 -34.07 66.60
N GLU A 430 -92.97 -33.71 65.31
CA GLU A 430 -93.22 -34.65 64.19
C GLU A 430 -93.18 -33.94 62.81
N GLU A 431 -92.17 -34.28 62.03
CA GLU A 431 -92.19 -34.59 60.58
C GLU A 431 -93.14 -33.81 59.65
N VAL A 432 -92.66 -32.71 59.01
CA VAL A 432 -93.12 -32.27 57.68
C VAL A 432 -91.99 -31.56 56.90
N GLN A 433 -91.84 -32.06 55.66
CA GLN A 433 -91.47 -31.45 54.37
C GLN A 433 -91.22 -29.92 54.19
N PRO A 434 -90.57 -29.55 53.06
CA PRO A 434 -89.74 -28.36 52.87
C PRO A 434 -90.49 -27.12 52.34
N PHE A 435 -90.03 -25.94 52.76
CA PHE A 435 -90.41 -24.61 52.25
C PHE A 435 -89.35 -24.16 51.22
N SER A 436 -89.69 -24.04 49.93
CA SER A 436 -90.19 -22.83 49.24
C SER A 436 -89.15 -21.69 49.11
N LEU A 437 -88.37 -21.71 48.03
CA LEU A 437 -87.82 -20.49 47.42
C LEU A 437 -88.98 -19.75 46.74
N SER A 438 -89.10 -18.44 46.93
CA SER A 438 -90.12 -17.65 46.23
C SER A 438 -89.80 -17.58 44.74
N LEU A 439 -90.83 -17.69 43.89
CA LEU A 439 -90.74 -17.51 42.43
C LEU A 439 -90.03 -16.19 42.05
N GLU A 440 -90.11 -15.18 42.92
CA GLU A 440 -89.44 -13.89 42.78
C GLU A 440 -87.91 -13.98 42.95
N ALA A 441 -87.42 -14.80 43.89
CA ALA A 441 -85.99 -15.01 44.11
C ALA A 441 -85.37 -15.85 42.97
N GLU A 442 -86.11 -16.82 42.43
CA GLU A 442 -85.69 -17.64 41.29
C GLU A 442 -85.60 -16.80 40.00
N MET A 443 -86.59 -15.96 39.71
CA MET A 443 -86.55 -15.05 38.55
C MET A 443 -85.45 -13.98 38.64
N MET A 444 -85.10 -13.51 39.85
CA MET A 444 -83.99 -12.57 40.04
C MET A 444 -82.63 -13.25 39.81
N LEU A 445 -82.45 -14.49 40.30
CA LEU A 445 -81.25 -15.29 40.07
C LEU A 445 -81.10 -15.68 38.59
N GLU A 446 -82.19 -16.04 37.90
CA GLU A 446 -82.19 -16.31 36.46
C GLU A 446 -81.80 -15.06 35.67
N ARG A 447 -82.36 -13.88 36.02
CA ARG A 447 -82.00 -12.60 35.38
C ARG A 447 -80.54 -12.20 35.59
N LEU A 448 -79.98 -12.42 36.78
CA LEU A 448 -78.57 -12.14 37.07
C LEU A 448 -77.63 -13.08 36.32
N LYS A 449 -78.00 -14.36 36.18
CA LYS A 449 -77.23 -15.32 35.36
C LYS A 449 -77.26 -14.94 33.88
N GLU A 450 -78.44 -14.57 33.36
CA GLU A 450 -78.59 -14.11 31.98
C GLU A 450 -77.74 -12.85 31.72
N GLN A 451 -77.73 -11.90 32.67
CA GLN A 451 -76.90 -10.69 32.59
C GLN A 451 -75.39 -11.02 32.57
N HIS A 452 -74.92 -11.87 33.47
CA HIS A 452 -73.51 -12.27 33.48
C HIS A 452 -73.11 -13.08 32.24
N PHE A 453 -74.02 -13.88 31.68
CA PHE A 453 -73.74 -14.61 30.44
C PHE A 453 -73.59 -13.64 29.26
N GLN A 454 -74.46 -12.62 29.17
CA GLN A 454 -74.38 -11.58 28.15
C GLN A 454 -73.10 -10.73 28.29
N GLU A 455 -72.70 -10.37 29.51
CA GLU A 455 -71.45 -9.64 29.78
C GLU A 455 -70.20 -10.47 29.39
N MET A 456 -70.22 -11.77 29.71
CA MET A 456 -69.13 -12.69 29.33
C MET A 456 -69.03 -12.87 27.81
N GLU A 457 -70.17 -12.93 27.12
CA GLU A 457 -70.21 -13.05 25.66
C GLU A 457 -69.77 -11.75 24.97
N GLU A 458 -70.14 -10.58 25.48
CA GLU A 458 -69.63 -9.29 25.01
C GLU A 458 -68.13 -9.14 25.23
N LEU A 459 -67.61 -9.52 26.40
CA LEU A 459 -66.17 -9.51 26.67
C LEU A 459 -65.41 -10.48 25.76
N ARG A 460 -65.96 -11.67 25.51
CA ARG A 460 -65.41 -12.65 24.59
C ARG A 460 -65.35 -12.09 23.17
N ASN A 461 -66.44 -11.48 22.70
CA ASN A 461 -66.50 -10.87 21.37
C ASN A 461 -65.54 -9.67 21.23
N GLN A 462 -65.37 -8.87 22.29
CA GLN A 462 -64.39 -7.77 22.30
C GLN A 462 -62.95 -8.29 22.27
N LEU A 463 -62.65 -9.37 22.99
CA LEU A 463 -61.34 -10.00 22.98
C LEU A 463 -61.04 -10.61 21.60
N GLU A 464 -62.02 -11.32 21.02
CA GLU A 464 -61.92 -11.95 19.71
C GLU A 464 -61.72 -10.90 18.61
N SER A 465 -62.44 -9.77 18.66
CA SER A 465 -62.21 -8.62 17.77
C SER A 465 -60.79 -8.07 17.90
N LYS A 466 -60.30 -7.85 19.14
CA LYS A 466 -58.93 -7.33 19.36
C LYS A 466 -57.85 -8.31 18.89
N ILE A 467 -58.05 -9.61 19.06
CA ILE A 467 -57.15 -10.64 18.53
C ILE A 467 -57.12 -10.57 17.01
N THR A 468 -58.29 -10.48 16.35
CA THR A 468 -58.32 -10.35 14.87
C THR A 468 -57.67 -9.06 14.37
N ASP A 469 -57.76 -7.94 15.11
CA ASP A 469 -57.11 -6.69 14.74
C ASP A 469 -55.58 -6.77 14.89
N VAL A 470 -55.09 -7.43 15.96
CA VAL A 470 -53.65 -7.68 16.17
C VAL A 470 -53.12 -8.62 15.09
N ASP A 471 -53.83 -9.71 14.78
CA ASP A 471 -53.46 -10.64 13.72
C ASP A 471 -53.39 -9.94 12.36
N GLN A 472 -54.36 -9.07 12.04
CA GLN A 472 -54.32 -8.26 10.83
C GLN A 472 -53.16 -7.26 10.81
N MET A 473 -52.80 -6.68 11.96
CA MET A 473 -51.65 -5.77 12.06
C MET A 473 -50.33 -6.51 11.85
N VAL A 474 -50.20 -7.71 12.42
CA VAL A 474 -49.03 -8.58 12.25
C VAL A 474 -48.90 -9.05 10.81
N GLU A 475 -49.98 -9.47 10.16
CA GLU A 475 -49.95 -9.88 8.75
C GLU A 475 -49.62 -8.72 7.82
N LYS A 476 -50.10 -7.49 8.10
CA LYS A 476 -49.69 -6.29 7.37
C LYS A 476 -48.20 -5.99 7.55
N GLN A 477 -47.65 -6.10 8.75
CA GLN A 477 -46.21 -5.92 9.01
C GLN A 477 -45.37 -7.02 8.37
N ARG A 478 -45.86 -8.27 8.34
CA ARG A 478 -45.20 -9.38 7.65
C ARG A 478 -45.15 -9.12 6.15
N ALA A 479 -46.25 -8.70 5.54
CA ALA A 479 -46.32 -8.39 4.12
C ALA A 479 -45.41 -7.20 3.73
N THR A 480 -45.31 -6.16 4.56
CA THR A 480 -44.38 -5.05 4.29
C THR A 480 -42.92 -5.47 4.43
N HIS A 481 -42.57 -6.25 5.46
CA HIS A 481 -41.22 -6.78 5.63
C HIS A 481 -40.84 -7.76 4.51
N GLU A 482 -41.76 -8.62 4.07
CA GLU A 482 -41.55 -9.53 2.96
C GLU A 482 -41.39 -8.78 1.63
N GLY A 483 -42.17 -7.71 1.42
CA GLY A 483 -41.99 -6.78 0.31
C GLY A 483 -40.65 -6.05 0.33
N GLN A 484 -40.21 -5.57 1.50
CA GLN A 484 -38.89 -4.95 1.68
C GLN A 484 -37.75 -5.94 1.42
N LYS A 485 -37.88 -7.17 1.95
CA LYS A 485 -36.90 -8.24 1.73
C LYS A 485 -36.81 -8.62 0.24
N ALA A 486 -37.94 -8.69 -0.46
CA ALA A 486 -37.97 -8.94 -1.89
C ALA A 486 -37.36 -7.77 -2.69
N ALA A 487 -37.61 -6.52 -2.30
CA ALA A 487 -37.03 -5.34 -2.93
C ALA A 487 -35.50 -5.28 -2.76
N VAL A 488 -34.99 -5.55 -1.55
CA VAL A 488 -33.54 -5.61 -1.30
C VAL A 488 -32.89 -6.77 -2.04
N ALA A 489 -33.54 -7.94 -2.09
CA ALA A 489 -33.04 -9.07 -2.87
C ALA A 489 -32.98 -8.76 -4.37
N LEU A 490 -33.99 -8.07 -4.91
CA LEU A 490 -34.01 -7.63 -6.31
C LEU A 490 -32.91 -6.59 -6.59
N GLN A 491 -32.71 -5.63 -5.69
CA GLN A 491 -31.65 -4.63 -5.81
C GLN A 491 -30.26 -5.28 -5.80
N HIS A 492 -30.00 -6.18 -4.85
CA HIS A 492 -28.74 -6.93 -4.80
C HIS A 492 -28.53 -7.75 -6.08
N GLN A 493 -29.58 -8.37 -6.61
CA GLN A 493 -29.51 -9.11 -7.87
C GLN A 493 -29.20 -8.21 -9.07
N GLN A 494 -29.77 -7.00 -9.12
CA GLN A 494 -29.49 -6.01 -10.17
C GLN A 494 -28.06 -5.47 -10.08
N GLU A 495 -27.55 -5.18 -8.88
CA GLU A 495 -26.17 -4.74 -8.66
C GLU A 495 -25.17 -5.83 -9.06
N VAL A 496 -25.43 -7.09 -8.67
CA VAL A 496 -24.59 -8.22 -9.09
C VAL A 496 -24.63 -8.40 -10.61
N GLN A 497 -25.78 -8.19 -11.25
CA GLN A 497 -25.87 -8.28 -12.70
C GLN A 497 -25.13 -7.13 -13.39
N ALA A 498 -25.26 -5.89 -12.91
CA ALA A 498 -24.53 -4.74 -13.43
C ALA A 498 -23.01 -4.92 -13.31
N LEU A 499 -22.53 -5.43 -12.16
CA LEU A 499 -21.11 -5.75 -11.98
C LEU A 499 -20.64 -6.88 -12.91
N ARG A 500 -21.48 -7.88 -13.18
CA ARG A 500 -21.17 -8.93 -14.15
C ARG A 500 -21.08 -8.39 -15.58
N ASP A 501 -21.99 -7.50 -15.94
CA ASP A 501 -22.01 -6.87 -17.26
C ASP A 501 -20.79 -5.94 -17.44
N GLU A 502 -20.39 -5.23 -16.37
CA GLU A 502 -19.17 -4.41 -16.37
C GLU A 502 -17.90 -5.26 -16.47
N ILE A 503 -17.82 -6.38 -15.74
CA ILE A 503 -16.73 -7.36 -15.89
C ILE A 503 -16.68 -7.92 -17.31
N ALA A 504 -17.83 -8.26 -17.90
CA ALA A 504 -17.90 -8.74 -19.28
C ALA A 504 -17.45 -7.67 -20.29
N SER A 505 -17.82 -6.41 -20.07
CA SER A 505 -17.39 -5.28 -20.90
C SER A 505 -15.88 -5.06 -20.82
N VAL A 506 -15.30 -5.07 -19.61
CA VAL A 506 -13.85 -4.95 -19.40
C VAL A 506 -13.11 -6.13 -20.01
N GLN A 507 -13.64 -7.35 -19.90
CA GLN A 507 -13.07 -8.53 -20.55
C GLN A 507 -13.10 -8.42 -22.08
N SER A 508 -14.18 -7.91 -22.66
CA SER A 508 -14.28 -7.65 -24.10
C SER A 508 -13.27 -6.60 -24.55
N GLN A 509 -13.11 -5.52 -23.79
CA GLN A 509 -12.10 -4.48 -24.08
C GLN A 509 -10.68 -5.03 -23.97
N ALA A 510 -10.40 -5.88 -22.98
CA ALA A 510 -9.10 -6.53 -22.85
C ALA A 510 -8.82 -7.50 -24.02
N GLN A 511 -9.82 -8.25 -24.49
CA GLN A 511 -9.69 -9.11 -25.67
C GLN A 511 -9.46 -8.29 -26.94
N GLU A 512 -10.14 -7.15 -27.09
CA GLU A 512 -9.96 -6.27 -28.24
C GLU A 512 -8.57 -5.63 -28.25
N LEU A 513 -8.08 -5.13 -27.10
CA LEU A 513 -6.71 -4.64 -26.96
C LEU A 513 -5.66 -5.72 -27.23
N GLN A 514 -5.92 -6.96 -26.79
CA GLN A 514 -5.05 -8.09 -27.12
C GLN A 514 -5.03 -8.37 -28.63
N SER A 515 -6.19 -8.34 -29.30
CA SER A 515 -6.25 -8.54 -30.76
C SER A 515 -5.56 -7.43 -31.54
N GLN A 516 -5.63 -6.18 -31.05
CA GLN A 516 -4.90 -5.05 -31.64
C GLN A 516 -3.39 -5.21 -31.45
N LEU A 517 -2.93 -5.70 -30.29
CA LEU A 517 -1.52 -6.03 -30.08
C LEU A 517 -1.05 -7.14 -31.02
N ASP A 518 -1.82 -8.23 -31.13
CA ASP A 518 -1.48 -9.33 -32.03
C ASP A 518 -1.44 -8.86 -33.51
N GLN A 519 -2.32 -7.94 -33.89
CA GLN A 519 -2.32 -7.35 -35.23
C GLN A 519 -1.11 -6.44 -35.47
N VAL A 520 -0.73 -5.60 -34.50
CA VAL A 520 0.48 -4.76 -34.58
C VAL A 520 1.74 -5.63 -34.62
N GLU A 521 1.78 -6.74 -33.89
CA GLU A 521 2.88 -7.70 -33.97
C GLU A 521 2.99 -8.35 -35.35
N LEU A 522 1.86 -8.75 -35.95
CA LEU A 522 1.82 -9.29 -37.32
C LEU A 522 2.24 -8.25 -38.37
N GLU A 523 1.82 -7.00 -38.22
CA GLU A 523 2.23 -5.89 -39.09
C GLU A 523 3.72 -5.61 -38.96
N ARG A 524 4.26 -5.59 -37.73
CA ARG A 524 5.71 -5.47 -37.48
C ARG A 524 6.47 -6.60 -38.15
N ASP A 525 6.03 -7.85 -37.99
CA ASP A 525 6.70 -9.01 -38.58
C ASP A 525 6.63 -8.99 -40.12
N CYS A 526 5.53 -8.48 -40.70
CA CYS A 526 5.42 -8.26 -42.14
C CYS A 526 6.35 -7.14 -42.64
N LEU A 527 6.48 -6.04 -41.91
CA LEU A 527 7.40 -4.96 -42.24
C LEU A 527 8.86 -5.41 -42.13
N VAL A 528 9.21 -6.21 -41.12
CA VAL A 528 10.54 -6.80 -40.98
C VAL A 528 10.88 -7.71 -42.16
N LYS A 529 9.91 -8.51 -42.64
CA LYS A 529 10.10 -9.33 -43.85
C LYS A 529 10.30 -8.48 -45.11
N LYS A 530 9.49 -7.45 -45.31
CA LYS A 530 9.65 -6.52 -46.44
C LYS A 530 11.01 -5.82 -46.41
N LEU A 531 11.46 -5.36 -45.24
CA LEU A 531 12.78 -4.75 -45.09
C LEU A 531 13.92 -5.75 -45.33
N ALA A 532 13.71 -7.04 -45.09
CA ALA A 532 14.67 -8.08 -45.44
C ALA A 532 14.70 -8.35 -46.95
N GLU A 533 13.53 -8.43 -47.59
CA GLU A 533 13.38 -8.58 -49.05
C GLU A 533 13.99 -7.38 -49.80
N GLU A 534 13.71 -6.15 -49.38
CA GLU A 534 14.31 -4.93 -49.95
C GLU A 534 15.83 -4.89 -49.78
N ARG A 535 16.36 -5.41 -48.65
CA ARG A 535 17.81 -5.54 -48.44
C ARG A 535 18.44 -6.54 -49.39
N GLU A 536 17.79 -7.68 -49.59
CA GLU A 536 18.24 -8.72 -50.53
C GLU A 536 18.19 -8.22 -51.98
N GLU A 537 17.15 -7.48 -52.36
CA GLU A 537 17.04 -6.85 -53.68
C GLU A 537 18.15 -5.81 -53.93
N LEU A 538 18.45 -4.96 -52.93
CA LEU A 538 19.54 -3.98 -53.02
C LEU A 538 20.92 -4.65 -53.09
N GLU A 539 21.12 -5.74 -52.35
CA GLU A 539 22.35 -6.52 -52.43
C GLU A 539 22.52 -7.15 -53.82
N ASN A 540 21.46 -7.74 -54.37
CA ASN A 540 21.46 -8.29 -55.73
C ASN A 540 21.75 -7.22 -56.80
N LEU A 541 21.14 -6.02 -56.68
CA LEU A 541 21.42 -4.91 -57.60
C LEU A 541 22.89 -4.45 -57.51
N GLN A 542 23.46 -4.37 -56.30
CA GLN A 542 24.88 -4.05 -56.13
C GLN A 542 25.78 -5.14 -56.72
N GLU A 543 25.43 -6.42 -56.56
CA GLU A 543 26.17 -7.51 -57.17
C GLU A 543 26.09 -7.49 -58.71
N GLU A 544 24.93 -7.18 -59.28
CA GLU A 544 24.73 -7.00 -60.72
C GLU A 544 25.53 -5.81 -61.26
N GLU A 545 25.51 -4.66 -60.58
CA GLU A 545 26.32 -3.49 -60.95
C GLU A 545 27.82 -3.79 -60.90
N VAL A 546 28.28 -4.48 -59.86
CA VAL A 546 29.68 -4.93 -59.74
C VAL A 546 30.02 -5.94 -60.85
N GLY A 547 29.08 -6.82 -61.21
CA GLY A 547 29.21 -7.75 -62.34
C GLY A 547 29.36 -7.01 -63.67
N ASN A 548 28.51 -6.02 -63.93
CA ASN A 548 28.53 -5.21 -65.14
C ASN A 548 29.82 -4.38 -65.25
N LEU A 549 30.28 -3.77 -64.16
CA LEU A 549 31.56 -3.03 -64.13
C LEU A 549 32.76 -3.95 -64.37
N ARG A 550 32.75 -5.16 -63.82
CA ARG A 550 33.78 -6.17 -64.10
C ARG A 550 33.77 -6.60 -65.57
N GLN A 551 32.60 -6.74 -66.19
CA GLN A 551 32.49 -7.08 -67.60
C GLN A 551 33.00 -5.95 -68.50
N GLN A 552 32.64 -4.69 -68.22
CA GLN A 552 33.17 -3.53 -68.95
C GLN A 552 34.69 -3.41 -68.82
N LEU A 553 35.23 -3.70 -67.64
CA LEU A 553 36.68 -3.74 -67.45
C LEU A 553 37.32 -4.84 -68.32
N LEU A 554 36.71 -6.01 -68.39
CA LEU A 554 37.17 -7.10 -69.24
C LEU A 554 37.13 -6.72 -70.74
N GLU A 555 36.05 -6.10 -71.19
CA GLU A 555 35.87 -5.66 -72.58
C GLU A 555 36.89 -4.58 -72.98
N THR A 556 37.15 -3.61 -72.09
CA THR A 556 38.19 -2.58 -72.32
C THR A 556 39.59 -3.18 -72.35
N HIS A 557 39.88 -4.18 -71.51
CA HIS A 557 41.14 -4.92 -71.57
C HIS A 557 41.29 -5.71 -72.88
N THR A 558 40.24 -6.35 -73.38
CA THR A 558 40.28 -7.03 -74.69
C THR A 558 40.48 -6.05 -75.85
N TYR A 559 39.83 -4.88 -75.81
CA TYR A 559 39.97 -3.85 -76.83
C TYR A 559 41.39 -3.23 -76.84
N ALA A 560 41.99 -3.06 -75.67
CA ALA A 560 43.38 -2.60 -75.55
C ALA A 560 44.36 -3.62 -76.16
N ALA A 561 44.17 -4.92 -75.89
CA ALA A 561 44.98 -5.98 -76.50
C ALA A 561 44.85 -6.02 -78.03
N ASP A 562 43.63 -5.87 -78.56
CA ASP A 562 43.40 -5.81 -80.00
C ASP A 562 44.07 -4.59 -80.67
N LEU A 563 44.12 -3.44 -79.98
CA LEU A 563 44.83 -2.25 -80.46
C LEU A 563 46.35 -2.44 -80.42
N GLU A 564 46.89 -3.11 -79.40
CA GLU A 564 48.31 -3.46 -79.33
C GLU A 564 48.71 -4.37 -80.49
N ASP A 565 47.90 -5.38 -80.81
CA ASP A 565 48.15 -6.26 -81.95
C ASP A 565 48.02 -5.54 -83.31
N GLN A 566 47.11 -4.56 -83.41
CA GLN A 566 47.01 -3.70 -84.60
C GLN A 566 48.23 -2.80 -84.78
N LEU A 567 48.75 -2.21 -83.69
CA LEU A 567 49.98 -1.41 -83.73
C LEU A 567 51.18 -2.25 -84.16
N LYS A 568 51.29 -3.49 -83.65
CA LYS A 568 52.34 -4.44 -84.03
C LYS A 568 52.30 -4.82 -85.51
N ASN A 569 51.10 -4.98 -86.06
CA ASN A 569 50.91 -5.27 -87.49
C ASN A 569 51.25 -4.06 -88.38
N LEU A 570 50.95 -2.84 -87.94
CA LEU A 570 51.31 -1.62 -88.68
C LEU A 570 52.83 -1.37 -88.65
N GLU A 571 53.49 -1.64 -87.53
CA GLU A 571 54.95 -1.61 -87.44
C GLU A 571 55.62 -2.62 -88.38
N ALA A 572 55.06 -3.84 -88.47
CA ALA A 572 55.55 -4.84 -89.43
C ALA A 572 55.38 -4.38 -90.88
N GLN A 573 54.27 -3.73 -91.23
CA GLN A 573 54.02 -3.20 -92.57
C GLN A 573 54.97 -2.05 -92.94
N LEU A 574 55.32 -1.18 -92.00
CA LEU A 574 56.30 -0.10 -92.23
C LEU A 574 57.70 -0.67 -92.54
N SER A 575 58.11 -1.72 -91.83
CA SER A 575 59.39 -2.39 -92.08
C SER A 575 59.47 -3.05 -93.47
N GLU A 576 58.35 -3.55 -93.99
CA GLU A 576 58.29 -4.19 -95.31
C GLU A 576 58.30 -3.16 -96.45
N THR A 577 57.72 -1.96 -96.23
CA THR A 577 57.76 -0.85 -97.20
C THR A 577 59.15 -0.22 -97.35
N ASP A 578 59.94 -0.13 -96.27
CA ASP A 578 61.30 0.42 -96.31
C ASP A 578 62.27 -0.45 -97.11
N VAL A 579 62.12 -1.78 -97.00
CA VAL A 579 62.91 -2.76 -97.77
C VAL A 579 62.56 -2.69 -99.27
N ASN A 580 61.29 -2.47 -99.60
CA ASN A 580 60.85 -2.40 -101.00
C ASN A 580 61.31 -1.10 -101.70
N CYS A 581 61.35 0.03 -100.97
CA CYS A 581 61.82 1.32 -101.47
C CYS A 581 63.34 1.31 -101.80
N HIS A 582 64.14 0.59 -101.00
CA HIS A 582 65.57 0.40 -101.27
C HIS A 582 65.83 -0.44 -102.53
N SER A 583 65.01 -1.45 -102.81
CA SER A 583 65.17 -2.30 -104.00
C SER A 583 64.88 -1.57 -105.34
N GLN A 584 63.99 -0.57 -105.33
CA GLN A 584 63.66 0.22 -106.52
C GLN A 584 64.72 1.28 -106.86
N VAL A 585 65.46 1.77 -105.87
CA VAL A 585 66.58 2.73 -106.06
C VAL A 585 67.79 2.03 -106.68
N ASP A 586 68.09 0.79 -106.27
CA ASP A 586 69.21 0.00 -106.79
C ASP A 586 69.01 -0.47 -108.26
N GLU A 587 67.76 -0.69 -108.69
CA GLU A 587 67.45 -1.13 -110.06
C GLU A 587 67.53 0.04 -111.07
N LEU A 588 67.21 1.27 -110.66
CA LEU A 588 67.32 2.48 -111.48
C LEU A 588 68.79 2.95 -111.65
N GLN A 589 69.65 2.69 -110.66
CA GLN A 589 71.09 2.97 -110.76
C GLN A 589 71.83 1.99 -111.69
N LYS A 590 71.38 0.73 -111.77
CA LYS A 590 71.93 -0.28 -112.70
C LYS A 590 71.65 0.03 -114.18
N GLN A 591 70.52 0.67 -114.50
CA GLN A 591 70.16 1.04 -115.88
C GLN A 591 70.99 2.23 -116.40
N HIS A 592 71.32 3.19 -115.53
CA HIS A 592 72.14 4.36 -115.86
C HIS A 592 73.63 4.01 -116.09
N ALA A 593 74.12 2.92 -115.48
CA ALA A 593 75.50 2.44 -115.61
C ALA A 593 75.76 1.65 -116.92
N MET A 594 74.73 1.04 -117.54
CA MET A 594 74.88 0.27 -118.78
C MET A 594 74.94 1.15 -120.05
N GLU A 595 74.40 2.38 -120.01
CA GLU A 595 74.45 3.32 -121.14
C GLU A 595 75.81 4.03 -121.27
N MET A 596 76.47 4.34 -120.14
CA MET A 596 77.83 4.90 -120.13
C MET A 596 78.89 3.89 -120.62
N LYS A 597 78.69 2.60 -120.33
CA LYS A 597 79.58 1.51 -120.74
C LYS A 597 79.61 1.24 -122.26
N LYS A 598 78.56 1.60 -123.01
CA LYS A 598 78.49 1.43 -124.48
C LYS A 598 79.23 2.51 -125.28
N LEU A 599 79.58 3.64 -124.66
CA LEU A 599 80.29 4.75 -125.31
C LEU A 599 81.82 4.66 -125.12
N GLU A 600 82.29 4.10 -124.01
CA GLU A 600 83.73 3.90 -123.72
C GLU A 600 84.31 2.64 -124.38
N GLU A 601 83.51 1.58 -124.60
CA GLU A 601 83.93 0.33 -125.27
C GLU A 601 84.31 0.47 -126.76
N ARG A 602 84.05 1.64 -127.39
CA ARG A 602 84.46 1.91 -128.78
C ARG A 602 85.84 2.55 -128.91
N HIS A 603 86.38 3.16 -127.83
CA HIS A 603 87.58 3.99 -127.93
C HIS A 603 88.89 3.35 -127.45
N VAL A 604 88.87 2.27 -126.66
CA VAL A 604 90.10 1.65 -126.10
C VAL A 604 90.31 0.19 -126.56
N LYS A 605 89.39 -0.36 -127.36
CA LYS A 605 89.43 -1.76 -127.85
C LYS A 605 90.61 -2.13 -128.77
N LEU A 606 91.50 -1.21 -129.15
CA LEU A 606 92.35 -1.49 -130.30
C LEU A 606 93.85 -1.62 -130.08
N SER A 607 94.46 -1.08 -129.04
CA SER A 607 95.92 -1.00 -129.09
C SER A 607 96.69 -1.58 -127.91
N GLU A 608 96.50 -1.16 -126.66
CA GLU A 608 97.59 -1.40 -125.69
C GLU A 608 97.25 -2.20 -124.43
N ALA A 609 95.98 -2.52 -124.17
CA ALA A 609 95.53 -3.31 -123.01
C ALA A 609 96.04 -4.77 -122.95
N ARG A 610 96.72 -5.30 -123.99
CA ARG A 610 97.10 -6.73 -124.02
C ARG A 610 98.41 -7.10 -123.33
N LEU A 611 99.31 -6.16 -123.05
CA LEU A 611 100.65 -6.50 -122.53
C LEU A 611 100.94 -5.94 -121.13
N GLU A 612 100.34 -4.81 -120.73
CA GLU A 612 100.49 -4.25 -119.37
C GLU A 612 99.54 -4.88 -118.33
N GLU A 613 98.36 -5.40 -118.75
CA GLU A 613 97.36 -6.03 -117.85
C GLU A 613 97.87 -7.30 -117.15
N GLY A 614 98.81 -8.04 -117.74
CA GLY A 614 99.21 -9.35 -117.21
C GLY A 614 100.04 -9.28 -115.92
N ILE A 615 100.83 -8.22 -115.75
CA ILE A 615 101.78 -8.10 -114.62
C ILE A 615 101.15 -7.35 -113.44
N ASN A 616 100.25 -6.38 -113.68
CA ASN A 616 99.54 -5.64 -112.62
C ASN A 616 98.37 -6.42 -112.00
N LYS A 617 97.64 -7.26 -112.77
CA LYS A 617 96.50 -8.05 -112.25
C LYS A 617 96.87 -8.96 -111.07
N LEU A 618 98.02 -9.61 -111.13
CA LEU A 618 98.44 -10.55 -110.07
C LEU A 618 98.91 -9.84 -108.78
N GLN A 619 99.36 -8.59 -108.84
CA GLN A 619 99.73 -7.81 -107.66
C GLN A 619 98.51 -7.11 -107.02
N GLU A 620 97.54 -6.65 -107.82
CA GLU A 620 96.28 -6.08 -107.32
C GLU A 620 95.37 -7.13 -106.69
N GLU A 621 95.23 -8.32 -107.29
CA GLU A 621 94.42 -9.42 -106.73
C GLU A 621 94.92 -9.88 -105.35
N LYS A 622 96.24 -9.87 -105.13
CA LYS A 622 96.83 -10.20 -103.83
C LYS A 622 96.51 -9.14 -102.78
N ALA A 623 96.63 -7.85 -103.12
CA ALA A 623 96.34 -6.75 -102.22
C ALA A 623 94.84 -6.63 -101.89
N GLU A 624 93.95 -6.92 -102.85
CA GLU A 624 92.50 -6.95 -102.63
C GLU A 624 92.07 -8.07 -101.68
N LEU A 625 92.66 -9.27 -101.80
CA LEU A 625 92.34 -10.39 -100.91
C LEU A 625 92.84 -10.14 -99.47
N GLU A 626 94.03 -9.55 -99.30
CA GLU A 626 94.56 -9.16 -97.99
C GLU A 626 93.68 -8.07 -97.33
N LYS A 627 93.18 -7.10 -98.12
CA LYS A 627 92.25 -6.07 -97.63
C LYS A 627 90.89 -6.66 -97.23
N ARG A 628 90.31 -7.56 -98.04
CA ARG A 628 89.02 -8.20 -97.70
C ARG A 628 89.09 -9.01 -96.42
N LEU A 629 90.18 -9.76 -96.21
CA LEU A 629 90.40 -10.51 -94.97
C LEU A 629 90.53 -9.61 -93.73
N LEU A 630 91.18 -8.44 -93.86
CA LEU A 630 91.24 -7.45 -92.78
C LEU A 630 89.87 -6.83 -92.49
N ASP A 631 89.15 -6.41 -93.53
CA ASP A 631 87.81 -5.82 -93.39
C ASP A 631 86.82 -6.84 -92.76
N ASP A 632 86.90 -8.12 -93.14
CA ASP A 632 86.06 -9.18 -92.56
C ASP A 632 86.43 -9.48 -91.09
N PHE A 633 87.72 -9.48 -90.75
CA PHE A 633 88.17 -9.65 -89.37
C PHE A 633 87.77 -8.45 -88.47
N GLU A 634 87.78 -7.23 -89.01
CA GLU A 634 87.31 -6.04 -88.30
C GLU A 634 85.79 -6.08 -88.07
N ARG A 635 85.00 -6.52 -89.05
CA ARG A 635 83.55 -6.74 -88.89
C ARG A 635 83.24 -7.80 -87.84
N GLU A 636 83.92 -8.95 -87.86
CA GLU A 636 83.71 -9.99 -86.86
C GLU A 636 84.06 -9.49 -85.45
N LYS A 637 85.15 -8.72 -85.32
CA LYS A 637 85.55 -8.12 -84.04
C LYS A 637 84.50 -7.12 -83.52
N GLU A 638 83.93 -6.30 -84.40
CA GLU A 638 82.90 -5.34 -84.02
C GLU A 638 81.57 -6.02 -83.64
N VAL A 639 81.16 -7.05 -84.38
CA VAL A 639 79.98 -7.86 -84.04
C VAL A 639 80.16 -8.57 -82.71
N LEU A 640 81.35 -9.15 -82.43
CA LEU A 640 81.66 -9.75 -81.13
C LEU A 640 81.65 -8.71 -80.01
N ARG A 641 82.22 -7.51 -80.25
CA ARG A 641 82.20 -6.41 -79.28
C ARG A 641 80.77 -5.96 -78.96
N GLN A 642 79.92 -5.79 -79.97
CA GLN A 642 78.51 -5.43 -79.79
C GLN A 642 77.73 -6.54 -79.08
N SER A 643 77.96 -7.80 -79.44
CA SER A 643 77.36 -8.95 -78.75
C SER A 643 77.76 -8.98 -77.27
N HIS A 644 79.04 -8.76 -76.95
CA HIS A 644 79.53 -8.65 -75.58
C HIS A 644 78.93 -7.44 -74.85
N GLU A 645 78.78 -6.28 -75.51
CA GLU A 645 78.16 -5.09 -74.92
C GLU A 645 76.69 -5.32 -74.58
N VAL A 646 75.92 -5.95 -75.49
CA VAL A 646 74.52 -6.31 -75.25
C VAL A 646 74.41 -7.34 -74.12
N GLN A 647 75.29 -8.35 -74.07
CA GLN A 647 75.31 -9.32 -72.97
C GLN A 647 75.66 -8.67 -71.62
N LEU A 648 76.57 -7.69 -71.59
CA LEU A 648 76.90 -6.96 -70.37
C LEU A 648 75.73 -6.08 -69.91
N LYS A 649 75.03 -5.41 -70.84
CA LYS A 649 73.83 -4.63 -70.52
C LYS A 649 72.71 -5.51 -69.99
N ALA A 650 72.45 -6.66 -70.61
CA ALA A 650 71.45 -7.61 -70.13
C ALA A 650 71.78 -8.13 -68.72
N LYS A 651 73.02 -8.54 -68.45
CA LYS A 651 73.45 -8.98 -67.12
C LYS A 651 73.37 -7.88 -66.07
N LEU A 652 73.65 -6.64 -66.46
CA LEU A 652 73.55 -5.47 -65.57
C LEU A 652 72.09 -5.18 -65.22
N GLU A 653 71.17 -5.32 -66.17
CA GLU A 653 69.75 -5.13 -65.92
C GLU A 653 69.13 -6.29 -65.11
N GLU A 654 69.54 -7.54 -65.38
CA GLU A 654 69.18 -8.70 -64.54
C GLU A 654 69.67 -8.51 -63.09
N ALA A 655 70.90 -8.01 -62.89
CA ALA A 655 71.43 -7.73 -61.57
C ALA A 655 70.68 -6.60 -60.84
N LYS A 656 70.24 -5.55 -61.55
CA LYS A 656 69.39 -4.50 -60.98
C LYS A 656 68.03 -5.03 -60.57
N MET A 657 67.35 -5.75 -61.45
CA MET A 657 66.03 -6.32 -61.16
C MET A 657 66.07 -7.27 -59.95
N MET A 658 67.14 -8.05 -59.80
CA MET A 658 67.34 -8.89 -58.62
C MET A 658 67.58 -8.06 -57.35
N PHE A 659 68.40 -7.01 -57.43
CA PHE A 659 68.64 -6.11 -56.29
C PHE A 659 67.38 -5.36 -55.87
N ASP A 660 66.61 -4.83 -56.83
CA ASP A 660 65.35 -4.12 -56.56
C ASP A 660 64.33 -5.07 -55.92
N LYS A 661 64.23 -6.32 -56.42
CA LYS A 661 63.39 -7.35 -55.82
C LYS A 661 63.83 -7.71 -54.39
N GLU A 662 65.13 -7.86 -54.15
CA GLU A 662 65.65 -8.11 -52.79
C GLU A 662 65.39 -6.93 -51.85
N GLN A 663 65.46 -5.70 -52.36
CA GLN A 663 65.16 -4.49 -51.63
C GLN A 663 63.67 -4.40 -51.26
N ASP A 664 62.79 -4.69 -52.21
CA ASP A 664 61.34 -4.72 -52.00
C ASP A 664 60.95 -5.83 -51.00
N GLU A 665 61.54 -7.02 -51.12
CA GLU A 665 61.33 -8.11 -50.16
C GLU A 665 61.82 -7.74 -48.75
N PHE A 666 62.92 -7.01 -48.63
CA PHE A 666 63.45 -6.55 -47.34
C PHE A 666 62.57 -5.45 -46.73
N VAL A 667 62.12 -4.49 -47.54
CA VAL A 667 61.17 -3.45 -47.12
C VAL A 667 59.87 -4.11 -46.67
N GLN A 668 59.32 -5.03 -47.43
CA GLN A 668 58.09 -5.75 -47.08
C GLN A 668 58.24 -6.50 -45.75
N LYS A 669 59.33 -7.25 -45.55
CA LYS A 669 59.61 -7.94 -44.28
C LYS A 669 59.70 -6.98 -43.09
N LEU A 670 60.37 -5.84 -43.24
CA LEU A 670 60.42 -4.82 -42.19
C LEU A 670 59.06 -4.21 -41.92
N THR A 671 58.26 -3.94 -42.96
CA THR A 671 56.93 -3.35 -42.80
C THR A 671 55.98 -4.33 -42.09
N GLU A 672 56.08 -5.62 -42.41
CA GLU A 672 55.34 -6.69 -41.72
C GLU A 672 55.78 -6.85 -40.26
N GLN A 673 57.08 -6.74 -39.96
CA GLN A 673 57.59 -6.77 -38.58
C GLN A 673 57.08 -5.57 -37.77
N TRP A 674 57.19 -4.35 -38.30
CA TRP A 674 56.66 -3.14 -37.68
C TRP A 674 55.13 -3.21 -37.49
N GLY A 675 54.41 -3.77 -38.46
CA GLY A 675 52.97 -4.00 -38.36
C GLY A 675 52.61 -4.96 -37.23
N LYS A 676 53.37 -6.07 -37.08
CA LYS A 676 53.19 -7.04 -35.99
C LYS A 676 53.52 -6.44 -34.63
N GLU A 677 54.62 -5.71 -34.50
CA GLU A 677 55.02 -5.05 -33.24
C GLU A 677 54.01 -3.98 -32.82
N ARG A 678 53.51 -3.18 -33.77
CA ARG A 678 52.48 -2.17 -33.49
C ARG A 678 51.17 -2.81 -33.07
N ALA A 679 50.72 -3.85 -33.76
CA ALA A 679 49.52 -4.59 -33.39
C ALA A 679 49.64 -5.22 -32.00
N GLN A 680 50.80 -5.78 -31.64
CA GLN A 680 51.06 -6.32 -30.31
C GLN A 680 51.04 -5.24 -29.23
N LEU A 681 51.63 -4.08 -29.47
CA LEU A 681 51.59 -2.95 -28.53
C LEU A 681 50.17 -2.39 -28.37
N ASP A 682 49.43 -2.29 -29.47
CA ASP A 682 48.03 -1.85 -29.44
C ASP A 682 47.14 -2.87 -28.69
N GLU A 683 47.37 -4.17 -28.87
CA GLU A 683 46.69 -5.24 -28.12
C GLU A 683 47.01 -5.17 -26.63
N GLN A 684 48.29 -5.05 -26.25
CA GLN A 684 48.70 -4.90 -24.84
C GLN A 684 48.14 -3.63 -24.17
N ASN A 685 48.12 -2.52 -24.89
CA ASN A 685 47.55 -1.26 -24.41
C ASN A 685 46.03 -1.38 -24.22
N ASN A 686 45.34 -2.01 -25.18
CA ASN A 686 43.90 -2.23 -25.10
C ASN A 686 43.53 -3.19 -23.97
N GLU A 687 44.27 -4.28 -23.79
CA GLU A 687 44.09 -5.21 -22.67
C GLU A 687 44.34 -4.54 -21.32
N SER A 688 45.41 -3.74 -21.20
CA SER A 688 45.72 -3.01 -19.97
C SER A 688 44.66 -1.95 -19.63
N LEU A 689 44.18 -1.22 -20.64
CA LEU A 689 43.09 -0.25 -20.48
C LEU A 689 41.77 -0.95 -20.13
N GLN A 690 41.49 -2.10 -20.75
CA GLN A 690 40.31 -2.90 -20.44
C GLN A 690 40.32 -3.39 -18.99
N VAL A 691 41.45 -3.93 -18.52
CA VAL A 691 41.58 -4.39 -17.12
C VAL A 691 41.41 -3.22 -16.15
N LEU A 692 42.03 -2.07 -16.42
CA LEU A 692 41.87 -0.88 -15.56
C LEU A 692 40.43 -0.36 -15.56
N LEU A 693 39.76 -0.35 -16.71
CA LEU A 693 38.36 0.07 -16.80
C LEU A 693 37.44 -0.92 -16.09
N GLU A 694 37.65 -2.23 -16.24
CA GLU A 694 36.93 -3.27 -15.53
C GLU A 694 37.14 -3.17 -14.02
N GLU A 695 38.37 -2.91 -13.55
CA GLU A 695 38.70 -2.69 -12.14
C GLU A 695 38.04 -1.44 -11.55
N GLU A 696 38.04 -0.31 -12.27
CA GLU A 696 37.35 0.92 -11.86
C GLU A 696 35.83 0.73 -11.85
N MET A 697 35.26 0.07 -12.87
CA MET A 697 33.83 -0.29 -12.89
C MET A 697 33.47 -1.19 -11.71
N LEU A 698 34.26 -2.23 -11.43
CA LEU A 698 34.06 -3.10 -10.27
C LEU A 698 34.17 -2.34 -8.95
N ARG A 699 35.06 -1.35 -8.84
CA ARG A 699 35.20 -0.51 -7.65
C ARG A 699 33.96 0.37 -7.46
N LEU A 700 33.49 1.03 -8.52
CA LEU A 700 32.29 1.87 -8.48
C LEU A 700 31.03 1.06 -8.16
N VAL A 701 30.88 -0.13 -8.75
CA VAL A 701 29.78 -1.04 -8.45
C VAL A 701 29.83 -1.48 -6.98
N LYS A 702 30.99 -1.89 -6.47
CA LYS A 702 31.15 -2.26 -5.05
C LYS A 702 30.86 -1.09 -4.11
N GLU A 703 31.26 0.13 -4.47
CA GLU A 703 30.96 1.32 -3.67
C GLU A 703 29.46 1.62 -3.65
N GLN A 704 28.78 1.46 -4.80
CA GLN A 704 27.33 1.62 -4.91
C GLN A 704 26.59 0.53 -4.11
N GLU A 705 26.98 -0.73 -4.25
CA GLU A 705 26.42 -1.85 -3.48
C GLU A 705 26.60 -1.64 -1.96
N GLN A 706 27.74 -1.10 -1.52
CA GLN A 706 27.96 -0.76 -0.11
C GLN A 706 27.07 0.38 0.37
N LYS A 707 26.84 1.41 -0.46
CA LYS A 707 25.92 2.51 -0.15
C LYS A 707 24.47 1.99 -0.06
N ASP A 708 24.07 1.18 -1.02
CA ASP A 708 22.74 0.55 -1.05
C ASP A 708 22.55 -0.39 0.14
N ALA A 709 23.57 -1.18 0.50
CA ALA A 709 23.52 -2.05 1.68
C ALA A 709 23.43 -1.24 2.99
N LYS A 710 24.11 -0.09 3.09
CA LYS A 710 23.99 0.81 4.24
C LYS A 710 22.59 1.41 4.35
N LEU A 711 22.04 1.90 3.24
CA LEU A 711 20.69 2.44 3.18
C LEU A 711 19.63 1.37 3.49
N ARG A 712 19.77 0.16 2.96
CA ARG A 712 18.89 -0.98 3.29
C ARG A 712 18.94 -1.31 4.78
N LYS A 713 20.11 -1.37 5.39
CA LYS A 713 20.25 -1.60 6.83
C LYS A 713 19.62 -0.48 7.67
N GLN A 714 19.77 0.77 7.25
CA GLN A 714 19.13 1.92 7.91
C GLN A 714 17.60 1.82 7.80
N TRP A 715 17.09 1.55 6.61
CA TRP A 715 15.66 1.38 6.38
C TRP A 715 15.06 0.20 7.13
N GLU A 716 15.76 -0.94 7.17
CA GLU A 716 15.35 -2.11 7.95
C GLU A 716 15.34 -1.81 9.45
N ALA A 717 16.34 -1.07 9.95
CA ALA A 717 16.39 -0.65 11.35
C ALA A 717 15.26 0.33 11.71
N GLU A 718 15.00 1.34 10.87
CA GLU A 718 13.90 2.28 11.04
C GLU A 718 12.54 1.57 10.98
N ARG A 719 12.36 0.66 10.03
CA ARG A 719 11.14 -0.15 9.93
C ARG A 719 10.94 -1.04 11.14
N ALA A 720 12.01 -1.70 11.63
CA ALA A 720 11.94 -2.51 12.84
C ALA A 720 11.63 -1.67 14.07
N GLN A 721 12.20 -0.46 14.18
CA GLN A 721 11.92 0.47 15.28
C GLN A 721 10.47 0.96 15.25
N LEU A 722 9.94 1.34 14.09
CA LEU A 722 8.54 1.73 13.93
C LEU A 722 7.60 0.56 14.22
N GLN A 723 7.94 -0.65 13.78
CA GLN A 723 7.17 -1.84 14.07
C GLN A 723 7.15 -2.14 15.57
N GLN A 724 8.30 -2.05 16.25
CA GLN A 724 8.38 -2.22 17.70
C GLN A 724 7.57 -1.15 18.44
N GLN A 725 7.64 0.12 18.03
CA GLN A 725 6.83 1.19 18.61
C GLN A 725 5.33 0.94 18.41
N HIS A 726 4.93 0.43 17.25
CA HIS A 726 3.56 0.05 16.99
C HIS A 726 3.12 -1.13 17.87
N GLU A 727 3.94 -2.18 17.98
CA GLU A 727 3.69 -3.33 18.86
C GLU A 727 3.56 -2.90 20.33
N ASP A 728 4.48 -2.05 20.82
CA ASP A 728 4.44 -1.50 22.18
C ASP A 728 3.18 -0.63 22.41
N ALA A 729 2.80 0.20 21.43
CA ALA A 729 1.59 1.01 21.52
C ALA A 729 0.30 0.17 21.52
N VAL A 730 0.28 -0.95 20.78
CA VAL A 730 -0.83 -1.92 20.81
C VAL A 730 -0.86 -2.65 22.15
N LEU A 731 0.29 -3.06 22.68
CA LEU A 731 0.38 -3.70 23.99
C LEU A 731 -0.07 -2.76 25.12
N GLN A 732 0.29 -1.47 25.06
CA GLN A 732 -0.20 -0.46 26.00
C GLN A 732 -1.71 -0.30 25.92
N ARG A 733 -2.30 -0.18 24.72
CA ARG A 733 -3.76 -0.11 24.56
C ARG A 733 -4.47 -1.37 25.08
N LEU A 734 -3.94 -2.56 24.79
CA LEU A 734 -4.49 -3.81 25.32
C LEU A 734 -4.40 -3.89 26.85
N LEU A 735 -3.31 -3.38 27.45
CA LEU A 735 -3.18 -3.30 28.91
C LEU A 735 -4.20 -2.32 29.50
N GLU A 736 -4.38 -1.14 28.90
CA GLU A 736 -5.38 -0.15 29.30
C GLU A 736 -6.79 -0.71 29.21
N GLU A 737 -7.16 -1.34 28.08
CA GLU A 737 -8.44 -2.01 27.89
C GLU A 737 -8.67 -3.11 28.93
N ARG A 738 -7.64 -3.92 29.23
CA ARG A 738 -7.73 -4.96 30.26
C ARG A 738 -7.95 -4.37 31.65
N MET A 739 -7.27 -3.26 31.98
CA MET A 739 -7.46 -2.56 33.25
C MET A 739 -8.86 -1.95 33.35
N GLN A 740 -9.36 -1.33 32.28
CA GLN A 740 -10.73 -0.80 32.23
C GLN A 740 -11.78 -1.90 32.38
N LEU A 741 -11.61 -3.03 31.69
CA LEU A 741 -12.51 -4.18 31.84
C LEU A 741 -12.46 -4.74 33.26
N GLN A 742 -11.27 -4.87 33.84
CA GLN A 742 -11.11 -5.33 35.22
C GLN A 742 -11.79 -4.38 36.22
N GLU A 743 -11.66 -3.07 36.03
CA GLU A 743 -12.34 -2.07 36.85
C GLU A 743 -13.86 -2.15 36.68
N GLN A 744 -14.37 -2.31 35.45
CA GLN A 744 -15.80 -2.53 35.21
C GLN A 744 -16.31 -3.80 35.89
N PHE A 745 -15.55 -4.89 35.86
CA PHE A 745 -15.89 -6.12 36.58
C PHE A 745 -15.92 -5.90 38.08
N GLN A 746 -14.91 -5.23 38.65
CA GLN A 746 -14.88 -4.90 40.08
C GLN A 746 -16.04 -3.99 40.49
N GLN A 747 -16.41 -3.01 39.66
CA GLN A 747 -17.57 -2.16 39.89
C GLN A 747 -18.89 -2.95 39.81
N LYS A 748 -19.03 -3.87 38.86
CA LYS A 748 -20.19 -4.77 38.77
C LYS A 748 -20.28 -5.68 39.98
N GLU A 749 -19.17 -6.29 40.41
CA GLU A 749 -19.13 -7.10 41.62
C GLU A 749 -19.49 -6.28 42.87
N LYS A 750 -18.99 -5.05 42.97
CA LYS A 750 -19.32 -4.16 44.09
C LYS A 750 -20.82 -3.82 44.10
N LYS A 751 -21.39 -3.46 42.95
CA LYS A 751 -22.84 -3.21 42.83
C LYS A 751 -23.65 -4.43 43.20
N LEU A 752 -23.27 -5.62 42.72
CA LEU A 752 -23.96 -6.87 43.04
C LEU A 752 -23.88 -7.19 44.55
N LYS A 753 -22.73 -6.93 45.18
CA LYS A 753 -22.56 -7.09 46.63
C LYS A 753 -23.42 -6.10 47.41
N GLU A 754 -23.47 -4.84 47.00
CA GLU A 754 -24.33 -3.82 47.62
C GLU A 754 -25.82 -4.14 47.43
N GLU A 755 -26.21 -4.69 46.28
CA GLU A 755 -27.58 -5.19 46.02
C GLU A 755 -27.91 -6.36 46.93
N TRP A 756 -27.03 -7.34 47.00
CA TRP A 756 -27.19 -8.51 47.86
C TRP A 756 -27.23 -8.14 49.35
N GLU A 757 -26.38 -7.22 49.80
CA GLU A 757 -26.41 -6.72 51.18
C GLU A 757 -27.71 -5.97 51.47
N ARG A 758 -28.21 -5.16 50.53
CA ARG A 758 -29.51 -4.50 50.65
C ARG A 758 -30.66 -5.49 50.75
N GLU A 759 -30.70 -6.51 49.90
CA GLU A 759 -31.73 -7.55 49.96
C GLU A 759 -31.65 -8.35 51.27
N ARG A 760 -30.43 -8.66 51.74
CA ARG A 760 -30.24 -9.34 53.02
C ARG A 760 -30.74 -8.49 54.19
N LEU A 761 -30.38 -7.21 54.24
CA LEU A 761 -30.85 -6.26 55.25
C LEU A 761 -32.36 -6.11 55.21
N GLN A 762 -32.96 -6.00 54.02
CA GLN A 762 -34.42 -5.93 53.88
C GLN A 762 -35.11 -7.18 54.42
N LEU A 763 -34.59 -8.38 54.07
CA LEU A 763 -35.13 -9.62 54.60
C LEU A 763 -34.97 -9.71 56.13
N GLU A 764 -33.82 -9.29 56.68
CA GLU A 764 -33.61 -9.21 58.13
C GLU A 764 -34.63 -8.27 58.81
N GLU A 765 -34.85 -7.06 58.26
CA GLU A 765 -35.88 -6.12 58.74
C GLU A 765 -37.29 -6.72 58.64
N ASP A 766 -37.62 -7.39 57.55
CA ASP A 766 -38.91 -8.06 57.36
C ASP A 766 -39.10 -9.20 58.37
N TYR A 767 -38.05 -9.98 58.66
CA TYR A 767 -38.07 -11.04 59.69
C TYR A 767 -38.19 -10.47 61.11
N GLU A 768 -37.46 -9.40 61.43
CA GLU A 768 -37.57 -8.71 62.72
C GLU A 768 -38.98 -8.13 62.90
N GLY A 769 -39.53 -7.49 61.86
CA GLY A 769 -40.91 -6.98 61.85
C GLY A 769 -41.95 -8.09 62.12
N MET A 770 -41.84 -9.23 61.42
CA MET A 770 -42.73 -10.38 61.67
C MET A 770 -42.61 -10.94 63.09
N LEU A 771 -41.40 -10.95 63.67
CA LEU A 771 -41.18 -11.41 65.04
C LEU A 771 -41.76 -10.42 66.06
N ASP A 772 -41.58 -9.13 65.84
CA ASP A 772 -42.14 -8.08 66.69
C ASP A 772 -43.68 -8.07 66.64
N ASP A 773 -44.27 -8.25 65.46
CA ASP A 773 -45.72 -8.39 65.32
C ASP A 773 -46.24 -9.62 66.08
N ARG A 774 -45.56 -10.77 65.95
CA ARG A 774 -45.92 -11.98 66.70
C ARG A 774 -45.75 -11.81 68.21
N LEU A 775 -44.68 -11.16 68.67
CA LEU A 775 -44.46 -10.84 70.07
C LEU A 775 -45.52 -9.86 70.60
N ASN A 776 -45.94 -8.90 69.78
CA ASN A 776 -47.00 -7.95 70.13
C ASN A 776 -48.37 -8.62 70.19
N GLU A 777 -48.67 -9.56 69.28
CA GLU A 777 -49.87 -10.39 69.36
C GLU A 777 -49.89 -11.26 70.62
N GLU A 778 -48.79 -11.95 70.94
CA GLU A 778 -48.69 -12.74 72.16
C GLU A 778 -48.77 -11.88 73.43
N ARG A 779 -48.15 -10.69 73.44
CA ARG A 779 -48.33 -9.72 74.54
C ARG A 779 -49.79 -9.29 74.69
N LYS A 780 -50.50 -9.01 73.60
CA LYS A 780 -51.92 -8.64 73.65
C LYS A 780 -52.76 -9.79 74.18
N LYS A 781 -52.52 -11.03 73.74
CA LYS A 781 -53.21 -12.23 74.27
C LYS A 781 -52.98 -12.38 75.77
N LEU A 782 -51.72 -12.32 76.21
CA LEU A 782 -51.36 -12.42 77.62
C LEU A 782 -51.99 -11.29 78.46
N GLU A 783 -52.06 -10.06 77.93
CA GLU A 783 -52.73 -8.97 78.64
C GLU A 783 -54.25 -9.22 78.75
N THR A 784 -54.90 -9.72 77.70
CA THR A 784 -56.32 -10.09 77.77
C THR A 784 -56.59 -11.24 78.75
N GLU A 785 -55.72 -12.26 78.79
CA GLU A 785 -55.82 -13.36 79.76
C GLU A 785 -55.60 -12.85 81.19
N LYS A 786 -54.63 -11.96 81.39
CA LYS A 786 -54.36 -11.32 82.68
C LYS A 786 -55.54 -10.48 83.16
N GLU A 787 -56.14 -9.67 82.29
CA GLU A 787 -57.36 -8.90 82.60
C GLU A 787 -58.53 -9.83 82.98
N GLU A 788 -58.68 -10.96 82.28
CA GLU A 788 -59.73 -11.93 82.56
C GLU A 788 -59.49 -12.66 83.90
N VAL A 789 -58.26 -13.06 84.19
CA VAL A 789 -57.86 -13.65 85.48
C VAL A 789 -58.04 -12.64 86.61
N GLU A 790 -57.66 -11.38 86.42
CA GLU A 790 -57.85 -10.32 87.42
C GLU A 790 -59.35 -10.08 87.71
N LYS A 791 -60.19 -10.11 86.66
CA LYS A 791 -61.65 -10.01 86.80
C LYS A 791 -62.24 -11.22 87.54
N LYS A 792 -61.78 -12.44 87.22
CA LYS A 792 -62.18 -13.67 87.93
C LYS A 792 -61.76 -13.62 89.39
N LEU A 793 -60.54 -13.18 89.69
CA LEU A 793 -60.04 -13.03 91.06
C LEU A 793 -60.84 -11.98 91.83
N LYS A 794 -61.16 -10.83 91.23
CA LYS A 794 -62.03 -9.82 91.83
C LYS A 794 -63.41 -10.39 92.16
N ASN A 795 -64.01 -11.15 91.26
CA ASN A 795 -65.31 -11.80 91.51
C ASN A 795 -65.23 -12.81 92.67
N VAL A 796 -64.23 -13.69 92.68
CA VAL A 796 -64.03 -14.65 93.78
C VAL A 796 -63.81 -13.93 95.11
N MET A 797 -63.03 -12.85 95.13
CA MET A 797 -62.84 -12.03 96.32
C MET A 797 -64.15 -11.39 96.81
N THR A 798 -65.01 -10.93 95.89
CA THR A 798 -66.32 -10.40 96.28
C THR A 798 -67.27 -11.46 96.81
N GLU A 799 -67.24 -12.67 96.23
CA GLU A 799 -68.04 -13.82 96.68
C GLU A 799 -67.59 -14.32 98.06
N GLU A 800 -66.29 -14.45 98.28
CA GLU A 800 -65.73 -14.84 99.59
C GLU A 800 -66.02 -13.77 100.66
N MET A 801 -65.93 -12.48 100.33
CA MET A 801 -66.32 -11.42 101.26
C MET A 801 -67.82 -11.45 101.58
N ALA A 802 -68.68 -11.85 100.65
CA ALA A 802 -70.11 -12.04 100.90
C ALA A 802 -70.36 -13.26 101.79
N ARG A 803 -69.72 -14.40 101.51
CA ARG A 803 -69.79 -15.62 102.34
C ARG A 803 -69.31 -15.37 103.77
N LEU A 804 -68.20 -14.65 103.93
CA LEU A 804 -67.67 -14.31 105.25
C LEU A 804 -68.64 -13.39 106.03
N LYS A 805 -69.27 -12.43 105.36
CA LYS A 805 -70.31 -11.58 105.96
C LYS A 805 -71.56 -12.38 106.36
N GLU A 806 -72.00 -13.32 105.53
CA GLU A 806 -73.12 -14.22 105.83
C GLU A 806 -72.82 -15.09 107.05
N SER A 807 -71.65 -15.75 107.06
CA SER A 807 -71.19 -16.57 108.19
C SER A 807 -71.07 -15.77 109.48
N HIS A 808 -70.49 -14.56 109.43
CA HIS A 808 -70.44 -13.67 110.58
C HIS A 808 -71.85 -13.28 111.06
N ARG A 809 -72.78 -13.00 110.14
CA ARG A 809 -74.16 -12.66 110.48
C ARG A 809 -74.86 -13.81 111.19
N ASP A 810 -74.64 -15.04 110.74
CA ASP A 810 -75.25 -16.22 111.35
C ASP A 810 -74.62 -16.57 112.70
N ALA A 811 -73.30 -16.45 112.86
CA ALA A 811 -72.63 -16.57 114.15
C ALA A 811 -73.16 -15.55 115.18
N VAL A 812 -73.43 -14.31 114.75
CA VAL A 812 -74.01 -13.27 115.62
C VAL A 812 -75.45 -13.61 116.00
N LYS A 813 -76.28 -14.13 115.09
CA LYS A 813 -77.63 -14.59 115.42
C LYS A 813 -77.59 -15.73 116.45
N GLU A 814 -76.71 -16.71 116.26
CA GLU A 814 -76.57 -17.86 117.17
C GLU A 814 -76.08 -17.43 118.56
N LEU A 815 -75.13 -16.49 118.64
CA LEU A 815 -74.71 -15.90 119.92
C LEU A 815 -75.86 -15.15 120.60
N THR A 816 -76.69 -14.44 119.82
CA THR A 816 -77.84 -13.71 120.36
C THR A 816 -78.90 -14.66 120.90
N THR A 817 -79.17 -15.78 120.23
CA THR A 817 -80.10 -16.81 120.72
C THR A 817 -79.57 -17.46 121.99
N LYS A 818 -78.28 -17.83 122.04
CA LYS A 818 -77.65 -18.39 123.25
C LYS A 818 -77.72 -17.42 124.44
N HIS A 819 -77.40 -16.14 124.25
CA HIS A 819 -77.57 -15.14 125.31
C HIS A 819 -79.03 -14.98 125.75
N SER A 820 -80.00 -15.11 124.85
CA SER A 820 -81.42 -15.06 125.21
C SER A 820 -81.87 -16.29 126.03
N GLU A 821 -81.35 -17.47 125.70
CA GLU A 821 -81.59 -18.72 126.45
C GLU A 821 -80.95 -18.68 127.84
N GLU A 822 -79.69 -18.23 127.94
CA GLU A 822 -79.00 -17.99 129.21
C GLU A 822 -79.75 -16.97 130.07
N ARG A 823 -80.25 -15.88 129.47
CA ARG A 823 -81.06 -14.89 130.18
C ARG A 823 -82.38 -15.48 130.68
N ASN A 824 -83.02 -16.35 129.90
CA ASN A 824 -84.27 -17.03 130.29
C ASN A 824 -84.04 -18.06 131.41
N THR A 825 -82.94 -18.81 131.37
CA THR A 825 -82.58 -19.76 132.44
C THR A 825 -82.21 -19.04 133.74
N LEU A 826 -81.45 -17.95 133.67
CA LEU A 826 -81.17 -17.07 134.81
C LEU A 826 -82.47 -16.46 135.38
N SER A 827 -83.41 -16.06 134.53
CA SER A 827 -84.73 -15.56 134.96
C SER A 827 -85.53 -16.64 135.68
N SER A 828 -85.54 -17.87 135.17
CA SER A 828 -86.21 -19.02 135.82
C SER A 828 -85.61 -19.35 137.18
N MET A 829 -84.29 -19.25 137.35
CA MET A 829 -83.65 -19.44 138.67
C MET A 829 -83.99 -18.32 139.65
N LEU A 830 -84.11 -17.07 139.17
CA LEU A 830 -84.53 -15.93 140.00
C LEU A 830 -85.98 -16.06 140.46
N ASP A 831 -86.88 -16.56 139.63
CA ASP A 831 -88.28 -16.80 140.01
C ASP A 831 -88.41 -17.93 141.04
N LYS A 832 -87.62 -19.02 140.90
CA LYS A 832 -87.54 -20.08 141.92
C LYS A 832 -87.08 -19.55 143.28
N LEU A 833 -86.03 -18.72 143.29
CA LEU A 833 -85.56 -18.09 144.52
C LEU A 833 -86.64 -17.20 145.16
N ARG A 834 -87.47 -16.51 144.37
CA ARG A 834 -88.59 -15.72 144.89
C ARG A 834 -89.67 -16.60 145.53
N ASP A 835 -89.98 -17.75 144.93
CA ASP A 835 -90.94 -18.71 145.48
C ASP A 835 -90.43 -19.32 146.80
N ASP A 836 -89.15 -19.68 146.88
CA ASP A 836 -88.50 -20.17 148.10
C ASP A 836 -88.58 -19.13 149.24
N PHE A 837 -88.30 -17.86 148.94
CA PHE A 837 -88.46 -16.76 149.90
C PHE A 837 -89.90 -16.55 150.37
N ALA A 838 -90.89 -16.78 149.50
CA ALA A 838 -92.30 -16.69 149.85
C ALA A 838 -92.72 -17.86 150.76
N GLN A 839 -92.18 -19.05 150.51
CA GLN A 839 -92.44 -20.26 151.29
C GLN A 839 -91.87 -20.13 152.70
N GLU A 840 -90.62 -19.67 152.86
CA GLU A 840 -90.02 -19.42 154.19
C GLU A 840 -90.78 -18.35 154.99
N ARG A 841 -91.31 -17.31 154.34
CA ARG A 841 -92.15 -16.30 155.02
C ARG A 841 -93.47 -16.87 155.55
N SER A 842 -94.05 -17.87 154.90
CA SER A 842 -95.27 -18.53 155.36
C SER A 842 -95.01 -19.45 156.57
N GLU A 843 -93.84 -20.09 156.61
CA GLU A 843 -93.39 -20.96 157.70
C GLU A 843 -93.15 -20.18 159.00
N VAL A 844 -92.59 -18.97 158.88
CA VAL A 844 -92.36 -18.05 160.01
C VAL A 844 -93.67 -17.57 160.64
N CYS A 845 -94.74 -17.36 159.86
CA CYS A 845 -96.06 -16.99 160.39
C CYS A 845 -96.70 -18.13 161.21
N ARG A 846 -96.52 -19.39 160.80
CA ARG A 846 -97.03 -20.57 161.51
C ARG A 846 -96.32 -20.80 162.85
N LEU A 847 -95.00 -20.57 162.90
CA LEU A 847 -94.20 -20.69 164.13
C LEU A 847 -94.44 -19.53 165.12
N ALA A 848 -94.92 -18.38 164.66
CA ALA A 848 -95.32 -17.27 165.52
C ALA A 848 -96.64 -17.56 166.28
N GLU A 849 -97.57 -18.29 165.68
CA GLU A 849 -98.85 -18.70 166.31
C GLU A 849 -98.66 -19.81 167.37
N GLU A 850 -97.73 -20.76 167.16
CA GLU A 850 -97.37 -21.79 168.15
C GLU A 850 -96.67 -21.21 169.40
N ASN A 851 -95.90 -20.13 169.26
CA ASN A 851 -95.22 -19.47 170.38
C ASN A 851 -96.18 -18.71 171.33
N LEU A 852 -97.33 -18.23 170.82
CA LEU A 852 -98.34 -17.56 171.66
C LEU A 852 -99.08 -18.55 172.59
N LEU A 853 -99.21 -19.82 172.15
CA LEU A 853 -99.84 -20.92 172.89
C LEU A 853 -98.90 -21.59 173.93
N LEU A 854 -97.59 -21.49 173.73
CA LEU A 854 -96.57 -21.93 174.70
C LEU A 854 -96.32 -20.88 175.81
N GLY A 855 -96.53 -19.60 175.53
CA GLY A 855 -96.44 -18.51 176.51
C GLY A 855 -97.50 -18.57 177.63
N GLN A 856 -98.68 -19.15 177.36
CA GLN A 856 -99.77 -19.32 178.35
C GLN A 856 -99.60 -20.55 179.25
N LYS A 857 -98.64 -21.45 178.95
CA LYS A 857 -98.32 -22.65 179.76
C LYS A 857 -97.06 -22.52 180.62
N MET A 858 -96.24 -21.49 180.41
CA MET A 858 -94.95 -21.28 181.12
C MET A 858 -95.05 -20.41 182.38
N THR A 859 -96.16 -19.69 182.61
CA THR A 859 -96.36 -18.84 183.80
C THR A 859 -96.88 -19.57 185.04
N ALA A 860 -97.16 -20.88 184.94
CA ALA A 860 -97.77 -21.67 186.02
C ALA A 860 -96.81 -22.70 186.68
N LEU A 861 -95.50 -22.71 186.40
CA LEU A 861 -94.68 -23.86 186.82
C LEU A 861 -93.26 -23.65 187.38
N LYS A 862 -92.67 -22.46 187.57
CA LYS A 862 -91.35 -22.35 188.26
C LYS A 862 -91.18 -21.09 189.12
N GLU A 863 -92.19 -20.79 189.93
CA GLU A 863 -92.11 -19.94 191.12
C GLU A 863 -91.49 -20.70 192.33
N GLU A 864 -91.06 -21.95 192.16
CA GLU A 864 -90.80 -22.84 193.32
C GLU A 864 -89.33 -23.25 193.55
N ASP A 865 -88.41 -23.17 192.58
CA ASP A 865 -87.19 -24.01 192.70
C ASP A 865 -85.79 -23.34 192.67
N LEU A 866 -85.59 -22.02 192.75
CA LEU A 866 -84.20 -21.50 192.78
C LEU A 866 -83.97 -20.22 193.60
N LYS A 867 -84.65 -20.18 194.76
CA LYS A 867 -84.24 -19.39 195.94
C LYS A 867 -82.99 -20.00 196.63
N GLU A 868 -82.50 -21.14 196.16
CA GLU A 868 -81.37 -21.89 196.74
C GLU A 868 -80.00 -21.68 196.03
N ALA A 869 -79.92 -21.13 194.81
CA ALA A 869 -78.62 -20.88 194.15
C ALA A 869 -78.16 -19.41 194.12
N LYS A 870 -78.78 -18.56 194.94
CA LYS A 870 -78.41 -17.13 195.09
C LYS A 870 -77.43 -16.83 196.22
N GLU A 871 -76.89 -17.84 196.93
CA GLU A 871 -75.94 -17.63 198.03
C GLU A 871 -74.51 -18.17 197.80
N GLU A 872 -74.20 -18.93 196.72
CA GLU A 872 -72.84 -19.51 196.53
C GLU A 872 -71.94 -18.88 195.43
N LEU A 873 -72.45 -18.15 194.42
CA LEU A 873 -71.59 -17.69 193.31
C LEU A 873 -71.14 -16.21 193.39
N THR A 874 -71.46 -15.52 194.48
CA THR A 874 -71.01 -14.14 194.75
C THR A 874 -69.57 -14.05 195.26
N GLN A 875 -68.81 -15.14 195.33
CA GLN A 875 -67.40 -15.14 195.78
C GLN A 875 -66.33 -15.36 194.68
N THR A 876 -66.68 -15.65 193.42
CA THR A 876 -65.67 -15.96 192.36
C THR A 876 -65.46 -14.89 191.28
N LEU A 877 -65.96 -13.67 191.48
CA LEU A 877 -65.93 -12.60 190.47
C LEU A 877 -64.60 -11.82 190.33
N GLU A 878 -63.56 -11.98 191.17
CA GLU A 878 -62.43 -11.01 191.15
C GLU A 878 -61.07 -11.47 190.57
N HIS A 879 -60.81 -12.74 190.24
CA HIS A 879 -59.42 -13.17 189.95
C HIS A 879 -58.93 -13.06 188.48
N LEU A 880 -59.77 -13.14 187.44
CA LEU A 880 -59.27 -13.34 186.05
C LEU A 880 -59.26 -12.10 185.13
N LYS A 881 -59.52 -10.89 185.65
CA LYS A 881 -59.48 -9.64 184.89
C LYS A 881 -58.07 -9.01 184.72
N HIS A 882 -56.98 -9.60 185.24
CA HIS A 882 -55.66 -8.92 185.29
C HIS A 882 -54.62 -9.32 184.21
N GLU A 883 -54.73 -10.45 183.49
CA GLU A 883 -53.54 -10.96 182.75
C GLU A 883 -53.39 -10.59 181.26
N ARG A 884 -54.39 -10.05 180.55
CA ARG A 884 -54.32 -10.01 179.05
C ARG A 884 -53.99 -8.66 178.40
N THR A 885 -53.53 -7.68 179.17
CA THR A 885 -53.18 -6.33 178.68
C THR A 885 -51.74 -6.18 178.19
N THR A 886 -50.88 -7.21 178.18
CA THR A 886 -49.42 -7.05 177.97
C THR A 886 -48.86 -7.40 176.59
N ALA A 887 -49.59 -8.02 175.66
CA ALA A 887 -48.98 -8.57 174.43
C ALA A 887 -49.11 -7.73 173.12
N ARG A 888 -49.65 -6.49 173.16
CA ARG A 888 -49.99 -5.69 171.95
C ARG A 888 -48.90 -4.72 171.41
N ARG A 889 -47.61 -4.80 171.77
CA ARG A 889 -46.66 -3.65 171.55
C ARG A 889 -45.34 -3.85 170.74
N VAL A 890 -45.13 -4.86 169.88
CA VAL A 890 -43.76 -5.12 169.30
C VAL A 890 -43.56 -5.10 167.77
N ALA A 891 -44.56 -5.21 166.88
CA ALA A 891 -44.24 -5.56 165.47
C ALA A 891 -44.11 -4.41 164.44
N GLU A 892 -44.23 -3.12 164.81
CA GLU A 892 -44.15 -1.96 163.89
C GLU A 892 -42.73 -1.57 163.39
N THR A 893 -41.70 -2.44 163.47
CA THR A 893 -40.28 -2.03 163.25
C THR A 893 -39.64 -2.32 161.88
N PHE A 894 -40.29 -2.99 160.91
CA PHE A 894 -39.63 -3.39 159.64
C PHE A 894 -39.94 -2.55 158.38
N GLN A 895 -40.63 -1.41 158.53
CA GLN A 895 -41.00 -0.47 157.45
C GLN A 895 -39.85 0.47 156.97
N LYS A 896 -38.55 0.15 157.14
CA LYS A 896 -37.44 1.12 156.92
C LYS A 896 -36.19 0.67 156.11
N GLN A 897 -36.18 -0.45 155.40
CA GLN A 897 -34.91 -1.04 154.89
C GLN A 897 -34.71 -1.22 153.37
N ILE A 898 -35.57 -0.71 152.47
CA ILE A 898 -35.50 -1.09 151.03
C ILE A 898 -35.24 0.08 150.04
N GLU A 899 -35.15 1.33 150.50
CA GLU A 899 -34.82 2.50 149.65
C GLU A 899 -33.33 2.56 149.15
N GLU A 900 -32.47 1.58 149.45
CA GLU A 900 -31.00 1.69 149.29
C GLU A 900 -30.42 1.14 147.97
N LEU A 901 -31.17 0.44 147.10
CA LEU A 901 -30.60 -0.22 145.90
C LEU A 901 -30.66 0.59 144.57
N HIS A 902 -31.05 1.86 144.62
CA HIS A 902 -31.22 2.72 143.43
C HIS A 902 -29.93 3.43 142.90
N LEU A 903 -28.72 3.16 143.40
CA LEU A 903 -27.53 4.01 143.13
C LEU A 903 -26.34 3.39 142.33
N GLN A 904 -26.33 2.11 141.91
CA GLN A 904 -25.07 1.45 141.48
C GLN A 904 -24.83 1.19 139.97
N ARG A 905 -25.76 1.45 139.03
CA ARG A 905 -25.54 1.16 137.58
C ARG A 905 -25.22 2.40 136.71
N GLN A 906 -25.20 3.58 137.30
CA GLN A 906 -24.84 4.86 136.65
C GLN A 906 -23.32 5.01 136.34
N GLN A 907 -22.47 4.01 136.59
CA GLN A 907 -20.99 4.15 136.52
C GLN A 907 -20.26 3.50 135.32
N LEU A 908 -20.92 2.82 134.38
CA LEU A 908 -20.25 2.22 133.19
C LEU A 908 -20.51 2.97 131.88
N LYS A 909 -20.73 4.28 131.97
CA LYS A 909 -20.88 5.17 130.82
C LYS A 909 -19.57 5.90 130.42
N ASP A 910 -18.46 5.75 131.15
CA ASP A 910 -17.35 6.73 131.07
C ASP A 910 -15.92 6.21 130.81
N GLU A 911 -15.66 4.96 130.40
CA GLU A 911 -14.27 4.54 130.13
C GLU A 911 -14.05 3.91 128.74
N ASN A 912 -13.25 4.62 127.92
CA ASN A 912 -12.61 4.23 126.65
C ASN A 912 -13.50 4.13 125.39
N GLY A 913 -13.66 5.15 124.55
CA GLY A 913 -12.82 6.34 124.42
C GLY A 913 -11.52 6.08 123.65
N LYS A 914 -11.63 6.03 122.31
CA LYS A 914 -10.60 6.41 121.33
C LYS A 914 -9.32 5.54 121.28
N LEU A 915 -8.75 5.49 120.08
CA LEU A 915 -7.45 4.92 119.68
C LEU A 915 -7.55 3.43 119.30
N SER A 916 -7.21 2.99 118.09
CA SER A 916 -6.23 3.60 117.20
C SER A 916 -6.38 3.04 115.78
N GLU A 917 -6.59 3.97 114.84
CA GLU A 917 -5.98 4.04 113.51
C GLU A 917 -5.78 2.79 112.67
N LYS A 918 -6.43 2.83 111.49
CA LYS A 918 -5.78 2.71 110.17
C LYS A 918 -4.39 2.09 110.19
N SER A 919 -4.27 0.85 109.73
CA SER A 919 -3.14 0.48 108.88
C SER A 919 -3.47 -0.89 108.29
N SER A 920 -3.94 -0.94 107.05
CA SER A 920 -3.16 -0.71 105.82
C SER A 920 -2.25 -1.87 105.49
N HIS A 921 -2.36 -2.22 104.20
CA HIS A 921 -1.38 -2.89 103.39
C HIS A 921 -1.45 -4.43 103.35
N ASP A 922 -1.95 -4.88 102.21
CA ASP A 922 -1.54 -6.10 101.54
C ASP A 922 -0.03 -6.33 101.72
N ILE A 923 0.34 -7.43 102.35
CA ILE A 923 1.57 -8.18 102.06
C ILE A 923 1.15 -9.62 102.30
N ALA A 924 0.61 -10.24 101.26
CA ALA A 924 1.37 -11.19 100.47
C ALA A 924 1.67 -12.47 101.26
N GLU A 925 1.13 -13.56 100.72
CA GLU A 925 1.91 -14.79 100.63
C GLU A 925 2.33 -15.39 101.99
N MET A 926 1.35 -16.03 102.65
CA MET A 926 1.57 -17.42 103.03
C MET A 926 0.89 -18.30 102.00
N GLU A 927 1.35 -18.08 100.77
CA GLU A 927 1.60 -19.17 99.87
C GLU A 927 2.38 -20.23 100.65
N ASP A 928 1.82 -21.43 100.62
CA ASP A 928 2.62 -22.55 100.17
C ASP A 928 3.81 -22.88 101.05
N LEU A 929 3.55 -23.58 102.16
CA LEU A 929 4.37 -24.70 102.61
C LEU A 929 3.66 -25.43 103.76
N HIS A 930 2.48 -26.01 103.49
CA HIS A 930 2.12 -27.30 104.07
C HIS A 930 1.35 -28.17 103.06
N GLN A 931 1.86 -28.16 101.84
CA GLN A 931 2.08 -29.37 101.07
C GLN A 931 2.65 -30.46 102.00
N GLN A 932 1.86 -31.49 102.30
CA GLN A 932 2.30 -32.89 102.47
C GLN A 932 1.06 -33.73 102.81
N LEU A 933 0.53 -34.42 101.80
CA LEU A 933 0.68 -35.88 101.66
C LEU A 933 -0.16 -36.62 102.72
N ALA A 934 -1.28 -37.20 102.28
CA ALA A 934 -1.32 -38.66 102.08
C ALA A 934 -1.32 -39.38 103.44
N GLU A 935 -2.39 -40.00 103.89
CA GLU A 935 -2.86 -41.28 103.36
C GLU A 935 -4.00 -41.82 104.26
N LEU A 936 -4.87 -42.61 103.62
CA LEU A 936 -5.45 -43.89 104.09
C LEU A 936 -6.32 -44.00 105.37
N LYS A 937 -7.40 -44.75 105.12
CA LYS A 937 -8.00 -45.82 105.94
C LYS A 937 -8.75 -45.46 107.23
N GLU A 938 -10.06 -45.69 107.11
CA GLU A 938 -10.92 -46.50 107.98
C GLU A 938 -11.17 -46.10 109.45
N GLU A 939 -12.48 -45.91 109.69
CA GLU A 939 -13.31 -46.29 110.85
C GLU A 939 -13.20 -45.56 112.20
N LYS A 940 -14.40 -45.06 112.60
CA LYS A 940 -15.03 -45.10 113.95
C LYS A 940 -14.38 -44.28 115.07
N GLU A 941 -15.06 -43.79 116.10
CA GLU A 941 -16.45 -43.63 116.57
C GLU A 941 -16.29 -43.06 118.01
N ASN A 942 -17.22 -42.21 118.49
CA ASN A 942 -17.64 -41.99 119.90
C ASN A 942 -18.04 -40.52 120.16
N ARG A 943 -19.34 -40.21 120.30
CA ARG A 943 -20.26 -40.33 121.48
C ARG A 943 -20.38 -38.99 122.23
N GLU A 944 -21.45 -38.22 122.02
CA GLU A 944 -22.81 -38.32 122.61
C GLU A 944 -22.94 -37.69 124.00
N VAL A 945 -23.80 -36.66 124.13
CA VAL A 945 -24.81 -36.53 125.20
C VAL A 945 -26.08 -35.81 124.66
N PHE A 946 -27.24 -36.41 124.97
CA PHE A 946 -28.69 -36.19 124.70
C PHE A 946 -29.33 -34.82 125.10
N PRO A 947 -30.67 -34.54 124.94
CA PRO A 947 -31.82 -35.33 124.39
C PRO A 947 -32.85 -34.59 123.47
N ALA A 948 -33.84 -35.36 122.98
CA ALA A 948 -35.26 -35.04 122.66
C ALA A 948 -35.69 -34.98 121.17
N GLU A 949 -36.75 -35.76 120.88
CA GLU A 949 -37.33 -36.15 119.58
C GLU A 949 -38.26 -35.08 118.97
N ASP A 950 -38.22 -34.85 117.65
CA ASP A 950 -39.28 -35.22 116.68
C ASP A 950 -39.12 -34.54 115.28
N LYS A 951 -39.37 -35.34 114.22
CA LYS A 951 -39.79 -34.96 112.84
C LYS A 951 -39.00 -33.90 112.04
N ASN A 952 -37.97 -34.33 111.31
CA ASN A 952 -37.45 -33.62 110.11
C ASN A 952 -36.77 -34.60 109.14
N LYS A 953 -37.51 -35.11 108.15
CA LYS A 953 -36.97 -35.96 107.06
C LYS A 953 -37.42 -35.58 105.64
N VAL A 954 -38.15 -34.47 105.44
CA VAL A 954 -38.59 -34.04 104.10
C VAL A 954 -37.62 -33.03 103.47
N THR A 955 -36.94 -32.19 104.24
CA THR A 955 -36.14 -31.07 103.71
C THR A 955 -34.73 -31.43 103.18
N LYS A 956 -34.23 -32.65 103.39
CA LYS A 956 -32.94 -33.11 102.84
C LYS A 956 -33.06 -33.86 101.51
N PHE A 957 -34.26 -34.35 101.16
CA PHE A 957 -34.50 -34.97 99.86
C PHE A 957 -34.63 -33.90 98.78
N ASP A 958 -35.38 -32.82 99.06
CA ASP A 958 -35.57 -31.68 98.13
C ASP A 958 -34.25 -30.97 97.75
N SER A 959 -33.27 -30.89 98.68
CA SER A 959 -31.96 -30.28 98.39
C SER A 959 -31.07 -31.16 97.51
N ILE A 960 -31.16 -32.49 97.63
CA ILE A 960 -30.39 -33.42 96.81
C ILE A 960 -31.08 -33.64 95.46
N GLU A 961 -32.42 -33.61 95.43
CA GLU A 961 -33.23 -33.68 94.21
C GLU A 961 -33.09 -32.41 93.35
N SER A 962 -33.00 -31.23 93.97
CA SER A 962 -32.66 -29.98 93.28
C SER A 962 -31.23 -29.99 92.72
N GLN A 963 -30.26 -30.52 93.46
CA GLN A 963 -28.88 -30.67 92.98
C GLN A 963 -28.74 -31.71 91.85
N LEU A 964 -29.46 -32.83 91.92
CA LEU A 964 -29.55 -33.81 90.83
C LEU A 964 -30.23 -33.24 89.58
N SER A 965 -31.25 -32.40 89.76
CA SER A 965 -31.94 -31.72 88.65
C SER A 965 -31.03 -30.69 87.98
N HIS A 966 -30.24 -29.92 88.74
CA HIS A 966 -29.25 -28.99 88.20
C HIS A 966 -28.13 -29.71 87.44
N LEU A 967 -27.59 -30.79 88.00
CA LEU A 967 -26.55 -31.62 87.33
C LEU A 967 -27.10 -32.33 86.09
N LEU A 968 -28.38 -32.72 86.07
CA LEU A 968 -29.03 -33.26 84.87
C LEU A 968 -29.19 -32.20 83.78
N GLU A 969 -29.50 -30.95 84.14
CA GLU A 969 -29.65 -29.86 83.18
C GLU A 969 -28.30 -29.37 82.64
N GLU A 970 -27.25 -29.32 83.48
CA GLU A 970 -25.86 -29.11 83.04
C GLU A 970 -25.37 -30.25 82.14
N ARG A 971 -25.72 -31.51 82.44
CA ARG A 971 -25.39 -32.64 81.55
C ARG A 971 -26.08 -32.52 80.19
N LYS A 972 -27.33 -32.05 80.14
CA LYS A 972 -28.04 -31.78 78.88
C LYS A 972 -27.46 -30.59 78.12
N SER A 973 -27.00 -29.53 78.80
CA SER A 973 -26.37 -28.39 78.13
C SER A 973 -25.02 -28.79 77.54
N VAL A 974 -24.20 -29.55 78.29
CA VAL A 974 -22.94 -30.10 77.82
C VAL A 974 -23.15 -31.11 76.68
N ASP A 975 -24.19 -31.94 76.72
CA ASP A 975 -24.53 -32.86 75.62
C ASP A 975 -24.93 -32.10 74.34
N LYS A 976 -25.65 -30.98 74.45
CA LYS A 976 -26.00 -30.10 73.32
C LYS A 976 -24.76 -29.40 72.75
N GLU A 977 -23.87 -28.89 73.60
CA GLU A 977 -22.59 -28.32 73.17
C GLU A 977 -21.70 -29.38 72.50
N THR A 978 -21.66 -30.60 73.05
CA THR A 978 -20.91 -31.72 72.47
C THR A 978 -21.48 -32.15 71.12
N GLN A 979 -22.81 -32.12 70.94
CA GLN A 979 -23.44 -32.35 69.63
C GLN A 979 -23.15 -31.23 68.63
N SER A 980 -23.16 -29.96 69.06
CA SER A 980 -22.79 -28.81 68.23
C SER A 980 -21.33 -28.90 67.76
N LEU A 981 -20.41 -29.21 68.68
CA LEU A 981 -18.99 -29.40 68.37
C LEU A 981 -18.76 -30.61 67.44
N ARG A 982 -19.51 -31.71 67.61
CA ARG A 982 -19.46 -32.86 66.69
C ARG A 982 -19.97 -32.50 65.30
N SER A 983 -21.02 -31.69 65.20
CA SER A 983 -21.53 -31.19 63.91
C SER A 983 -20.53 -30.25 63.23
N GLN A 984 -19.87 -29.38 64.00
CA GLN A 984 -18.80 -28.52 63.50
C GLN A 984 -17.56 -29.33 63.06
N LEU A 985 -17.19 -30.38 63.81
CA LEU A 985 -16.11 -31.29 63.44
C LEU A 985 -16.43 -32.06 62.14
N ALA A 986 -17.68 -32.52 61.97
CA ALA A 986 -18.12 -33.19 60.74
C ALA A 986 -18.06 -32.23 59.54
N LYS A 987 -18.54 -30.99 59.69
CA LYS A 987 -18.43 -29.95 58.64
C LYS A 987 -16.97 -29.59 58.33
N ALA A 988 -16.10 -29.54 59.33
CA ALA A 988 -14.67 -29.32 59.13
C ALA A 988 -14.02 -30.50 58.38
N GLN A 989 -14.38 -31.74 58.72
CA GLN A 989 -13.90 -32.93 58.02
C GLN A 989 -14.37 -33.01 56.56
N GLU A 990 -15.60 -32.59 56.26
CA GLU A 990 -16.08 -32.49 54.87
C GLU A 990 -15.32 -31.41 54.07
N ARG A 991 -15.04 -30.26 54.70
CA ARG A 991 -14.22 -29.21 54.07
C ARG A 991 -12.80 -29.69 53.79
N VAL A 992 -12.19 -30.44 54.71
CA VAL A 992 -10.86 -31.05 54.49
C VAL A 992 -10.90 -32.04 53.33
N LYS A 993 -11.91 -32.91 53.25
CA LYS A 993 -12.09 -33.83 52.11
C LYS A 993 -12.24 -33.09 50.77
N ALA A 994 -13.05 -32.03 50.73
CA ALA A 994 -13.21 -31.21 49.53
C ALA A 994 -11.89 -30.51 49.12
N VAL A 995 -11.09 -30.07 50.10
CA VAL A 995 -9.75 -29.50 49.86
C VAL A 995 -8.77 -30.59 49.36
N ASP A 996 -8.83 -31.81 49.88
CA ASP A 996 -8.00 -32.91 49.41
C ASP A 996 -8.38 -33.34 47.98
N GLU A 997 -9.67 -33.39 47.66
CA GLU A 997 -10.18 -33.68 46.31
C GLU A 997 -9.77 -32.60 45.29
N THR A 998 -9.84 -31.32 45.68
CA THR A 998 -9.37 -30.22 44.83
C THR A 998 -7.84 -30.22 44.68
N SER A 999 -7.09 -30.56 45.73
CA SER A 999 -5.63 -30.75 45.66
C SER A 999 -5.24 -31.90 44.72
N LEU A 1000 -5.97 -33.02 44.74
CA LEU A 1000 -5.77 -34.13 43.79
C LEU A 1000 -6.09 -33.71 42.35
N ALA A 1001 -7.17 -32.95 42.13
CA ALA A 1001 -7.51 -32.43 40.81
C ALA A 1001 -6.44 -31.47 40.26
N VAL A 1002 -5.92 -30.58 41.09
CA VAL A 1002 -4.81 -29.67 40.74
C VAL A 1002 -3.53 -30.45 40.44
N ASN A 1003 -3.24 -31.51 41.19
CA ASN A 1003 -2.10 -32.39 40.92
C ASN A 1003 -2.23 -33.15 39.59
N HIS A 1004 -3.43 -33.63 39.26
CA HIS A 1004 -3.70 -34.24 37.95
C HIS A 1004 -3.56 -33.22 36.81
N GLN A 1005 -4.01 -31.98 37.00
CA GLN A 1005 -3.84 -30.91 36.01
C GLN A 1005 -2.36 -30.53 35.85
N SER A 1006 -1.60 -30.45 36.95
CA SER A 1006 -0.15 -30.22 36.92
C SER A 1006 0.60 -31.34 36.20
N ALA A 1007 0.18 -32.60 36.39
CA ALA A 1007 0.75 -33.75 35.68
C ALA A 1007 0.45 -33.71 34.17
N ARG A 1008 -0.76 -33.29 33.76
CA ARG A 1008 -1.13 -33.10 32.36
C ARG A 1008 -0.32 -31.97 31.71
N LEU A 1009 -0.26 -30.80 32.34
CA LEU A 1009 0.54 -29.67 31.84
C LEU A 1009 2.04 -30.03 31.73
N LYS A 1010 2.58 -30.82 32.67
CA LYS A 1010 3.95 -31.35 32.57
C LYS A 1010 4.13 -32.33 31.41
N ALA A 1011 3.12 -33.11 31.05
CA ALA A 1011 3.15 -33.99 29.89
C ALA A 1011 3.10 -33.18 28.57
N ASP A 1012 2.20 -32.19 28.49
CA ASP A 1012 2.06 -31.33 27.31
C ASP A 1012 3.33 -30.51 27.06
N VAL A 1013 3.95 -29.97 28.11
CA VAL A 1013 5.25 -29.29 28.00
C VAL A 1013 6.32 -30.23 27.46
N ARG A 1014 6.33 -31.52 27.84
CA ARG A 1014 7.30 -32.50 27.29
C ARG A 1014 7.03 -32.83 25.82
N VAL A 1015 5.77 -32.82 25.39
CA VAL A 1015 5.41 -33.02 23.97
C VAL A 1015 5.88 -31.82 23.15
N LEU A 1016 5.55 -30.60 23.58
CA LEU A 1016 6.02 -29.37 22.92
C LEU A 1016 7.55 -29.26 22.90
N GLN A 1017 8.23 -29.71 23.96
CA GLN A 1017 9.69 -29.79 24.03
C GLN A 1017 10.25 -30.73 22.95
N LYS A 1018 9.62 -31.89 22.73
CA LYS A 1018 10.01 -32.85 21.68
C LYS A 1018 9.71 -32.32 20.27
N GLU A 1019 8.58 -31.65 20.08
CA GLU A 1019 8.23 -31.02 18.80
C GLU A 1019 9.20 -29.91 18.44
N ARG A 1020 9.56 -29.04 19.40
CA ARG A 1020 10.60 -28.03 19.22
C ARG A 1020 11.94 -28.67 18.84
N ASP A 1021 12.35 -29.74 19.51
CA ASP A 1021 13.62 -30.41 19.23
C ASP A 1021 13.60 -31.10 17.85
N SER A 1022 12.45 -31.65 17.43
CA SER A 1022 12.22 -32.19 16.09
C SER A 1022 12.28 -31.09 15.02
N LEU A 1023 11.60 -29.96 15.24
CA LEU A 1023 11.65 -28.80 14.33
C LEU A 1023 13.07 -28.22 14.25
N LYS A 1024 13.80 -28.18 15.36
CA LYS A 1024 15.21 -27.76 15.37
C LYS A 1024 16.09 -28.70 14.53
N HIS A 1025 15.83 -30.01 14.60
CA HIS A 1025 16.52 -30.98 13.75
C HIS A 1025 16.17 -30.78 12.26
N GLU A 1026 14.89 -30.57 11.94
CA GLU A 1026 14.43 -30.32 10.57
C GLU A 1026 15.03 -29.03 10.00
N VAL A 1027 15.04 -27.94 10.78
CA VAL A 1027 15.70 -26.67 10.40
C VAL A 1027 17.19 -26.88 10.16
N ALA A 1028 17.89 -27.68 10.97
CA ALA A 1028 19.29 -28.00 10.76
C ALA A 1028 19.53 -28.82 9.48
N VAL A 1029 18.64 -29.77 9.16
CA VAL A 1029 18.69 -30.55 7.91
C VAL A 1029 18.40 -29.66 6.70
N LEU A 1030 17.43 -28.76 6.78
CA LEU A 1030 17.13 -27.78 5.73
C LEU A 1030 18.29 -26.81 5.52
N HIS A 1031 18.91 -26.30 6.61
CA HIS A 1031 20.13 -25.51 6.52
C HIS A 1031 21.26 -26.26 5.81
N LYS A 1032 21.46 -27.54 6.13
CA LYS A 1032 22.47 -28.36 5.47
C LYS A 1032 22.15 -28.61 4.00
N ARG A 1033 20.88 -28.81 3.65
CA ARG A 1033 20.45 -28.93 2.23
C ARG A 1033 20.64 -27.64 1.47
N LEU A 1034 20.31 -26.50 2.06
CA LEU A 1034 20.51 -25.18 1.47
C LEU A 1034 21.99 -24.88 1.28
N GLN A 1035 22.83 -25.18 2.29
CA GLN A 1035 24.27 -25.04 2.17
C GLN A 1035 24.82 -25.91 1.04
N ASN A 1036 24.41 -27.19 0.96
CA ASN A 1036 24.83 -28.07 -0.13
C ASN A 1036 24.34 -27.59 -1.51
N ALA A 1037 23.16 -26.97 -1.58
CA ALA A 1037 22.63 -26.38 -2.82
C ALA A 1037 23.42 -25.13 -3.22
N ASN A 1038 23.77 -24.28 -2.26
CA ASN A 1038 24.62 -23.11 -2.47
C ASN A 1038 26.05 -23.50 -2.86
N ASP A 1039 26.63 -24.53 -2.24
CA ASP A 1039 27.95 -25.05 -2.61
C ASP A 1039 27.92 -25.63 -4.04
N LYS A 1040 26.84 -26.32 -4.42
CA LYS A 1040 26.63 -26.77 -5.81
C LYS A 1040 26.44 -25.60 -6.77
N HIS A 1041 25.68 -24.58 -6.40
CA HIS A 1041 25.50 -23.36 -7.19
C HIS A 1041 26.84 -22.66 -7.40
N HIS A 1042 27.64 -22.53 -6.34
CA HIS A 1042 28.96 -21.94 -6.39
C HIS A 1042 29.92 -22.76 -7.28
N ILE A 1043 29.88 -24.09 -7.21
CA ILE A 1043 30.66 -24.97 -8.10
C ILE A 1043 30.20 -24.82 -9.56
N LEU A 1044 28.89 -24.74 -9.81
CA LEU A 1044 28.34 -24.51 -11.15
C LEU A 1044 28.70 -23.11 -11.68
N GLU A 1045 28.70 -22.11 -10.83
CA GLU A 1045 29.12 -20.73 -11.14
C GLU A 1045 30.61 -20.67 -11.47
N MET A 1046 31.46 -21.37 -10.71
CA MET A 1046 32.88 -21.54 -11.02
C MET A 1046 33.11 -22.36 -12.31
N ALA A 1047 32.28 -23.37 -12.59
CA ALA A 1047 32.34 -24.15 -13.83
C ALA A 1047 31.91 -23.33 -15.05
N LEU A 1048 30.89 -22.47 -14.89
CA LEU A 1048 30.46 -21.51 -15.91
C LEU A 1048 31.59 -20.51 -16.20
N HIS A 1049 32.21 -19.95 -15.17
CA HIS A 1049 33.30 -18.98 -15.32
C HIS A 1049 34.62 -19.60 -15.83
N SER A 1050 34.83 -20.91 -15.72
CA SER A 1050 36.05 -21.60 -16.20
C SER A 1050 35.92 -22.26 -17.57
N SER A 1051 34.72 -22.34 -18.16
CA SER A 1051 34.53 -22.92 -19.50
C SER A 1051 34.82 -21.90 -20.61
N GLY A 1052 35.91 -22.10 -21.35
CA GLY A 1052 36.34 -21.20 -22.45
C GLY A 1052 35.33 -21.01 -23.59
N LEU A 1053 34.27 -21.84 -23.66
CA LEU A 1053 33.15 -21.69 -24.60
C LEU A 1053 32.22 -20.51 -24.24
N GLN A 1054 32.16 -20.08 -22.97
CA GLN A 1054 31.28 -19.00 -22.54
C GLN A 1054 31.85 -17.60 -22.82
N ASN A 1055 33.16 -17.46 -23.07
CA ASN A 1055 33.74 -16.18 -23.51
C ASN A 1055 33.32 -15.83 -24.94
N GLN A 1056 33.17 -16.82 -25.83
CA GLN A 1056 32.68 -16.56 -27.19
C GLN A 1056 31.17 -16.29 -27.22
N SER A 1057 30.37 -16.98 -26.38
CA SER A 1057 28.93 -16.70 -26.31
C SER A 1057 28.63 -15.40 -25.57
N LYS A 1058 29.34 -15.06 -24.48
CA LYS A 1058 29.24 -13.75 -23.84
C LYS A 1058 29.75 -12.63 -24.74
N LYS A 1059 30.79 -12.85 -25.55
CA LYS A 1059 31.24 -11.89 -26.56
C LYS A 1059 30.18 -11.68 -27.64
N ARG A 1060 29.63 -12.76 -28.22
CA ARG A 1060 28.52 -12.65 -29.18
C ARG A 1060 27.27 -11.99 -28.59
N LEU A 1061 26.92 -12.26 -27.35
CA LEU A 1061 25.79 -11.61 -26.68
C LEU A 1061 26.07 -10.14 -26.37
N LYS A 1062 27.31 -9.77 -26.03
CA LYS A 1062 27.72 -8.37 -25.87
C LYS A 1062 27.76 -7.63 -27.22
N ASP A 1063 28.26 -8.26 -28.27
CA ASP A 1063 28.31 -7.71 -29.62
C ASP A 1063 26.88 -7.55 -30.18
N GLU A 1064 25.99 -8.52 -29.93
CA GLU A 1064 24.58 -8.45 -30.31
C GLU A 1064 23.84 -7.37 -29.51
N LEU A 1065 24.14 -7.21 -28.22
CA LEU A 1065 23.55 -6.16 -27.37
C LEU A 1065 24.07 -4.76 -27.77
N SER A 1066 25.35 -4.63 -28.13
CA SER A 1066 25.90 -3.39 -28.67
C SER A 1066 25.26 -3.04 -30.02
N ARG A 1067 25.06 -4.04 -30.90
CA ARG A 1067 24.38 -3.85 -32.18
C ARG A 1067 22.93 -3.42 -32.00
N LEU A 1068 22.20 -4.02 -31.06
CA LEU A 1068 20.83 -3.64 -30.74
C LEU A 1068 20.75 -2.24 -30.13
N MET A 1069 21.68 -1.85 -29.25
CA MET A 1069 21.75 -0.48 -28.73
C MET A 1069 22.08 0.54 -29.82
N GLU A 1070 22.98 0.23 -30.75
CA GLU A 1070 23.27 1.11 -31.88
C GLU A 1070 22.05 1.24 -32.80
N GLN A 1071 21.32 0.15 -33.04
CA GLN A 1071 20.11 0.13 -33.85
C GLN A 1071 18.97 0.93 -33.18
N GLU A 1072 18.79 0.80 -31.87
CA GLU A 1072 17.85 1.61 -31.09
C GLU A 1072 18.26 3.09 -31.09
N GLN A 1073 19.55 3.39 -30.98
CA GLN A 1073 20.04 4.77 -31.04
C GLN A 1073 19.86 5.40 -32.42
N VAL A 1074 19.94 4.62 -33.51
CA VAL A 1074 19.63 5.09 -34.86
C VAL A 1074 18.12 5.30 -35.05
N LEU A 1075 17.29 4.39 -34.55
CA LEU A 1075 15.83 4.54 -34.59
C LEU A 1075 15.37 5.77 -33.79
N LEU A 1076 15.93 5.97 -32.59
CA LEU A 1076 15.65 7.16 -31.78
C LEU A 1076 16.13 8.46 -32.44
N ARG A 1077 17.20 8.43 -33.24
CA ARG A 1077 17.62 9.59 -34.04
C ARG A 1077 16.65 9.85 -35.20
N GLN A 1078 16.22 8.80 -35.91
CA GLN A 1078 15.24 8.92 -36.99
C GLN A 1078 13.89 9.41 -36.48
N GLU A 1079 13.42 8.88 -35.35
CA GLU A 1079 12.18 9.31 -34.71
C GLU A 1079 12.29 10.75 -34.18
N ASN A 1080 13.43 11.15 -33.62
CA ASN A 1080 13.67 12.56 -33.27
C ASN A 1080 13.70 13.48 -34.50
N GLU A 1081 14.27 13.04 -35.62
CA GLU A 1081 14.25 13.81 -36.88
C GLU A 1081 12.83 13.92 -37.45
N GLN A 1082 12.06 12.85 -37.37
CA GLN A 1082 10.66 12.81 -37.78
C GLN A 1082 9.80 13.72 -36.88
N LEU A 1083 9.94 13.62 -35.56
CA LEU A 1083 9.27 14.51 -34.60
C LEU A 1083 9.70 15.97 -34.77
N GLN A 1084 10.96 16.23 -35.14
CA GLN A 1084 11.40 17.58 -35.49
C GLN A 1084 10.78 18.06 -36.81
N ALA A 1085 10.60 17.20 -37.80
CA ALA A 1085 9.92 17.52 -39.04
C ALA A 1085 8.44 17.83 -38.79
N GLU A 1086 7.74 16.99 -38.01
CA GLU A 1086 6.37 17.21 -37.59
C GLU A 1086 6.22 18.49 -36.76
N MET A 1087 7.15 18.77 -35.84
CA MET A 1087 7.19 20.03 -35.10
C MET A 1087 7.39 21.24 -36.02
N ARG A 1088 8.19 21.13 -37.09
CA ARG A 1088 8.33 22.20 -38.09
C ARG A 1088 7.04 22.39 -38.89
N THR A 1089 6.35 21.31 -39.24
CA THR A 1089 5.04 21.35 -39.92
C THR A 1089 3.97 21.99 -39.04
N ILE A 1090 3.82 21.51 -37.80
CA ILE A 1090 2.88 22.05 -36.80
C ILE A 1090 3.20 23.53 -36.51
N LYS A 1091 4.49 23.91 -36.45
CA LYS A 1091 4.88 25.31 -36.30
C LYS A 1091 4.50 26.13 -37.53
N GLY A 1092 4.62 25.58 -38.73
CA GLY A 1092 4.12 26.18 -39.97
C GLY A 1092 2.61 26.41 -39.92
N ASP A 1093 1.85 25.40 -39.52
CA ASP A 1093 0.38 25.46 -39.38
C ASP A 1093 -0.05 26.44 -38.27
N LEU A 1094 0.70 26.52 -37.18
CA LEU A 1094 0.49 27.48 -36.10
C LEU A 1094 0.78 28.92 -36.56
N VAL A 1095 1.81 29.12 -37.38
CA VAL A 1095 2.08 30.43 -37.99
C VAL A 1095 0.97 30.81 -38.97
N GLN A 1096 0.54 29.89 -39.83
CA GLN A 1096 -0.58 30.13 -40.75
C GLN A 1096 -1.89 30.43 -40.02
N SER A 1097 -2.22 29.68 -38.96
CA SER A 1097 -3.41 29.95 -38.15
C SER A 1097 -3.30 31.28 -37.42
N ARG A 1098 -2.13 31.65 -36.89
CA ARG A 1098 -1.89 32.97 -36.28
C ARG A 1098 -1.97 34.11 -37.29
N GLU A 1099 -1.60 33.88 -38.55
CA GLU A 1099 -1.77 34.84 -39.64
C GLU A 1099 -3.24 34.95 -40.07
N LYS A 1100 -3.98 33.84 -40.12
CA LYS A 1100 -5.45 33.85 -40.32
C LYS A 1100 -6.15 34.61 -39.20
N VAL A 1101 -5.76 34.40 -37.94
CA VAL A 1101 -6.28 35.16 -36.79
C VAL A 1101 -5.94 36.64 -36.93
N ARG A 1102 -4.70 37.00 -37.29
CA ARG A 1102 -4.33 38.40 -37.55
C ARG A 1102 -5.14 39.01 -38.71
N HIS A 1103 -5.45 38.23 -39.74
CA HIS A 1103 -6.28 38.67 -40.85
C HIS A 1103 -7.73 38.88 -40.41
N LEU A 1104 -8.29 37.96 -39.61
CA LEU A 1104 -9.61 38.10 -39.01
C LEU A 1104 -9.67 39.30 -38.06
N ASP A 1105 -8.66 39.52 -37.23
CA ASP A 1105 -8.56 40.68 -36.34
C ASP A 1105 -8.47 41.99 -37.13
N ALA A 1106 -7.71 42.03 -38.23
CA ALA A 1106 -7.69 43.16 -39.14
C ALA A 1106 -9.06 43.40 -39.79
N THR A 1107 -9.76 42.33 -40.18
CA THR A 1107 -11.12 42.41 -40.74
C THR A 1107 -12.14 42.90 -39.71
N VAL A 1108 -12.03 42.43 -38.47
CA VAL A 1108 -12.83 42.89 -37.33
C VAL A 1108 -12.53 44.34 -37.00
N LEU A 1109 -11.26 44.78 -37.07
CA LEU A 1109 -10.88 46.18 -36.89
C LEU A 1109 -11.41 47.07 -38.03
N SER A 1110 -11.41 46.60 -39.28
CA SER A 1110 -12.05 47.28 -40.41
C SER A 1110 -13.57 47.36 -40.26
N LEU A 1111 -14.23 46.29 -39.80
CA LEU A 1111 -15.66 46.27 -39.46
C LEU A 1111 -15.98 47.19 -38.27
N LYS A 1112 -15.06 47.32 -37.31
CA LYS A 1112 -15.19 48.20 -36.14
C LYS A 1112 -14.98 49.67 -36.51
N GLN A 1113 -14.10 49.97 -37.46
CA GLN A 1113 -13.93 51.33 -38.01
C GLN A 1113 -15.10 51.78 -38.89
N GLN A 1114 -15.88 50.86 -39.48
CA GLN A 1114 -17.12 51.18 -40.18
C GLN A 1114 -18.32 51.50 -39.27
N LYS A 1115 -18.17 51.49 -37.92
CA LYS A 1115 -19.25 51.82 -36.97
C LYS A 1115 -19.15 53.23 -36.38
N GLN A 1116 -19.44 54.23 -37.21
CA GLN A 1116 -20.17 55.48 -36.88
C GLN A 1116 -20.71 56.00 -38.24
N PRO A 1117 -22.01 56.32 -38.49
CA PRO A 1117 -23.14 56.58 -37.59
C PRO A 1117 -24.45 55.81 -37.97
N ASN A 1118 -24.39 54.59 -38.50
CA ASN A 1118 -25.59 53.88 -39.00
C ASN A 1118 -26.19 52.83 -38.04
N HIS A 1119 -25.65 52.68 -36.82
CA HIS A 1119 -26.15 51.69 -35.85
C HIS A 1119 -27.31 52.17 -34.97
N LEU A 1120 -27.52 53.48 -34.83
CA LEU A 1120 -28.61 54.00 -33.98
C LEU A 1120 -29.98 53.92 -34.69
N SER A 1121 -30.02 53.92 -36.02
CA SER A 1121 -31.26 53.78 -36.80
C SER A 1121 -31.70 52.32 -36.92
N LEU A 1122 -30.77 51.38 -37.07
CA LEU A 1122 -31.07 49.96 -37.19
C LEU A 1122 -31.54 49.35 -35.86
N VAL A 1123 -30.98 49.79 -34.72
CA VAL A 1123 -31.43 49.34 -33.39
C VAL A 1123 -32.85 49.83 -33.09
N LYS A 1124 -33.19 51.07 -33.47
CA LYS A 1124 -34.57 51.58 -33.32
C LYS A 1124 -35.57 50.89 -34.24
N ALA A 1125 -35.16 50.49 -35.45
CA ALA A 1125 -36.01 49.70 -36.35
C ALA A 1125 -36.28 48.29 -35.78
N LEU A 1126 -35.24 47.64 -35.24
CA LEU A 1126 -35.33 46.32 -34.63
C LEU A 1126 -36.06 46.31 -33.27
N GLU A 1127 -36.07 47.41 -32.53
CA GLU A 1127 -36.87 47.58 -31.31
C GLU A 1127 -38.37 47.73 -31.62
N VAL A 1128 -38.71 48.45 -32.71
CA VAL A 1128 -40.11 48.58 -33.18
C VAL A 1128 -40.60 47.25 -33.77
N GLU A 1129 -39.75 46.52 -34.50
CA GLU A 1129 -40.06 45.21 -35.04
C GLU A 1129 -40.18 44.13 -33.94
N ASN A 1130 -39.36 44.19 -32.89
CA ASN A 1130 -39.53 43.33 -31.71
C ASN A 1130 -40.81 43.64 -30.92
N ALA A 1131 -41.21 44.91 -30.82
CA ALA A 1131 -42.47 45.28 -30.18
C ALA A 1131 -43.68 44.76 -30.98
N ALA A 1132 -43.62 44.82 -32.31
CA ALA A 1132 -44.64 44.26 -33.20
C ALA A 1132 -44.70 42.72 -33.11
N LEU A 1133 -43.56 42.03 -33.16
CA LEU A 1133 -43.49 40.56 -33.04
C LEU A 1133 -43.93 40.06 -31.66
N LYS A 1134 -43.72 40.85 -30.60
CA LYS A 1134 -44.19 40.51 -29.25
C LYS A 1134 -45.72 40.64 -29.12
N GLN A 1135 -46.32 41.61 -29.81
CA GLN A 1135 -47.78 41.75 -29.95
C GLN A 1135 -48.37 40.62 -30.82
N GLU A 1136 -47.69 40.24 -31.90
CA GLU A 1136 -48.08 39.10 -32.76
C GLU A 1136 -47.99 37.76 -32.00
N LEU A 1137 -46.98 37.59 -31.12
CA LEU A 1137 -46.80 36.41 -30.28
C LEU A 1137 -47.83 36.33 -29.15
N GLU A 1138 -48.25 37.47 -28.58
CA GLU A 1138 -49.36 37.53 -27.61
C GLU A 1138 -50.71 37.25 -28.29
N ALA A 1139 -50.94 37.77 -29.50
CA ALA A 1139 -52.11 37.45 -30.31
C ALA A 1139 -52.16 35.96 -30.71
N GLN A 1140 -51.02 35.35 -31.06
CA GLN A 1140 -50.92 33.91 -31.33
C GLN A 1140 -51.08 33.05 -30.06
N LYS A 1141 -50.68 33.54 -28.88
CA LYS A 1141 -50.91 32.84 -27.59
C LYS A 1141 -52.38 32.89 -27.15
N GLU A 1142 -53.12 33.94 -27.50
CA GLU A 1142 -54.57 33.99 -27.30
C GLU A 1142 -55.33 33.13 -28.33
N GLN A 1143 -54.80 32.99 -29.56
CA GLN A 1143 -55.37 32.12 -30.58
C GLN A 1143 -55.08 30.61 -30.34
N ASN A 1144 -53.99 30.26 -29.65
CA ASN A 1144 -53.64 28.89 -29.28
C ASN A 1144 -54.34 28.36 -28.00
N LYS A 1145 -55.15 29.17 -27.32
CA LYS A 1145 -56.02 28.71 -26.21
C LYS A 1145 -57.39 28.22 -26.66
N SER A 1146 -57.74 28.31 -27.96
CA SER A 1146 -59.06 27.94 -28.49
C SER A 1146 -59.07 26.72 -29.42
N CYS A 1147 -57.95 26.03 -29.64
CA CYS A 1147 -57.87 24.88 -30.55
C CYS A 1147 -57.12 23.68 -29.93
N GLU A 1148 -57.62 23.14 -28.81
CA GLU A 1148 -57.37 21.73 -28.46
C GLU A 1148 -58.24 20.82 -29.34
N ALA A 1149 -57.86 20.63 -30.61
CA ALA A 1149 -58.29 19.51 -31.44
C ALA A 1149 -57.58 19.55 -32.81
N GLY A 1150 -56.84 18.48 -33.15
CA GLY A 1150 -56.64 18.08 -34.55
C GLY A 1150 -55.21 18.16 -35.12
N GLN A 1151 -54.49 17.02 -35.07
CA GLN A 1151 -53.79 16.39 -36.21
C GLN A 1151 -53.11 17.27 -37.28
N GLY A 1152 -52.10 18.07 -36.89
CA GLY A 1152 -51.28 18.82 -37.87
C GLY A 1152 -49.76 18.68 -37.73
N HIS A 1153 -49.26 17.95 -36.71
CA HIS A 1153 -47.81 17.89 -36.42
C HIS A 1153 -47.15 16.53 -36.69
N THR A 1154 -47.89 15.52 -37.14
CA THR A 1154 -47.34 14.19 -37.44
C THR A 1154 -46.76 14.08 -38.86
N THR A 1155 -47.26 14.83 -39.84
CA THR A 1155 -46.88 14.68 -41.26
C THR A 1155 -45.55 15.33 -41.64
N SER A 1156 -45.10 16.37 -40.94
CA SER A 1156 -43.81 17.03 -41.23
C SER A 1156 -42.62 16.24 -40.67
N LEU A 1157 -42.83 15.53 -39.56
CA LEU A 1157 -41.81 14.70 -38.90
C LEU A 1157 -41.55 13.40 -39.69
N GLU A 1158 -42.60 12.80 -40.25
CA GLU A 1158 -42.47 11.62 -41.12
C GLU A 1158 -41.76 11.93 -42.45
N SER A 1159 -41.97 13.12 -43.02
CA SER A 1159 -41.25 13.58 -44.22
C SER A 1159 -39.75 13.73 -43.97
N LEU A 1160 -39.35 14.28 -42.82
CA LEU A 1160 -37.94 14.47 -42.47
C LEU A 1160 -37.25 13.17 -42.06
N GLN A 1161 -38.00 12.19 -41.55
CA GLN A 1161 -37.50 10.84 -41.29
C GLN A 1161 -37.26 10.05 -42.58
N GLN A 1162 -38.15 10.16 -43.58
CA GLN A 1162 -37.94 9.55 -44.89
C GLN A 1162 -36.76 10.15 -45.65
N GLU A 1163 -36.55 11.46 -45.54
CA GLU A 1163 -35.40 12.14 -46.18
C GLU A 1163 -34.06 11.75 -45.53
N ASN A 1164 -34.04 11.55 -44.20
CA ASN A 1164 -32.85 11.07 -43.50
C ASN A 1164 -32.49 9.61 -43.83
N GLU A 1165 -33.48 8.73 -44.00
CA GLU A 1165 -33.21 7.35 -44.41
C GLU A 1165 -32.72 7.30 -45.87
N ALA A 1166 -33.25 8.13 -46.77
CA ALA A 1166 -32.74 8.24 -48.14
C ALA A 1166 -31.28 8.73 -48.22
N LEU A 1167 -30.88 9.66 -47.34
CA LEU A 1167 -29.49 10.14 -47.25
C LEU A 1167 -28.54 9.09 -46.65
N LYS A 1168 -29.03 8.27 -45.71
CA LYS A 1168 -28.29 7.11 -45.17
C LYS A 1168 -28.01 6.06 -46.24
N ASP A 1169 -29.02 5.73 -47.05
CA ASP A 1169 -28.87 4.76 -48.14
C ASP A 1169 -27.90 5.26 -49.22
N GLN A 1170 -27.88 6.56 -49.51
CA GLN A 1170 -26.87 7.17 -50.40
C GLN A 1170 -25.45 7.11 -49.82
N MET A 1171 -25.27 7.35 -48.52
CA MET A 1171 -23.96 7.20 -47.87
C MET A 1171 -23.47 5.74 -47.85
N ALA A 1172 -24.38 4.79 -47.65
CA ALA A 1172 -24.05 3.36 -47.70
C ALA A 1172 -23.65 2.95 -49.13
N HIS A 1173 -24.32 3.46 -50.16
CA HIS A 1173 -23.99 3.17 -51.55
C HIS A 1173 -22.63 3.77 -51.98
N LEU A 1174 -22.34 5.00 -51.58
CA LEU A 1174 -21.03 5.63 -51.83
C LEU A 1174 -19.90 4.93 -51.06
N SER A 1175 -20.17 4.43 -49.85
CA SER A 1175 -19.20 3.65 -49.07
C SER A 1175 -18.91 2.29 -49.72
N SER A 1176 -19.92 1.62 -50.27
CA SER A 1176 -19.72 0.38 -51.05
C SER A 1176 -18.98 0.62 -52.36
N GLN A 1177 -19.24 1.73 -53.07
CA GLN A 1177 -18.45 2.11 -54.25
C GLN A 1177 -16.99 2.45 -53.90
N LEU A 1178 -16.76 3.08 -52.75
CA LEU A 1178 -15.41 3.33 -52.27
C LEU A 1178 -14.70 1.99 -51.97
N LEU A 1179 -15.38 1.05 -51.33
CA LEU A 1179 -14.83 -0.27 -50.99
C LEU A 1179 -14.54 -1.13 -52.23
N GLU A 1180 -15.41 -1.12 -53.24
CA GLU A 1180 -15.17 -1.78 -54.54
C GLU A 1180 -14.04 -1.10 -55.33
N SER A 1181 -13.89 0.23 -55.24
CA SER A 1181 -12.79 0.96 -55.87
C SER A 1181 -11.43 0.68 -55.22
N PHE A 1182 -11.42 0.50 -53.89
CA PHE A 1182 -10.24 0.08 -53.14
C PHE A 1182 -9.87 -1.39 -53.42
N GLN A 1183 -10.85 -2.26 -53.62
CA GLN A 1183 -10.61 -3.67 -53.96
C GLN A 1183 -10.13 -3.84 -55.41
N ALA A 1184 -10.52 -2.95 -56.33
CA ALA A 1184 -10.00 -2.90 -57.70
C ALA A 1184 -8.58 -2.31 -57.83
N HIS A 1185 -8.15 -1.46 -56.89
CA HIS A 1185 -6.80 -0.86 -56.88
C HIS A 1185 -5.70 -1.78 -56.32
N LEU A 1186 -6.06 -2.83 -55.57
CA LEU A 1186 -5.12 -3.74 -54.92
C LEU A 1186 -4.77 -5.00 -55.73
N VAL A 1187 -5.40 -5.24 -56.89
CA VAL A 1187 -5.15 -6.42 -57.75
C VAL A 1187 -4.04 -6.19 -58.80
N GLY A 1188 -3.39 -5.02 -58.79
CA GLY A 1188 -2.41 -4.63 -59.81
C GLY A 1188 -0.93 -5.00 -59.57
N LEU A 1189 -0.53 -5.45 -58.39
CA LEU A 1189 0.89 -5.62 -58.04
C LEU A 1189 1.14 -6.87 -57.16
N LEU A 1190 1.32 -8.04 -57.79
CA LEU A 1190 2.23 -9.14 -57.36
C LEU A 1190 2.15 -10.33 -58.36
N PRO A 1191 3.26 -11.07 -58.61
CA PRO A 1191 3.38 -12.08 -59.67
C PRO A 1191 2.86 -13.48 -59.27
N PRO A 1192 2.58 -14.39 -60.22
CA PRO A 1192 1.99 -15.69 -59.93
C PRO A 1192 3.06 -16.75 -59.59
N SER A 1193 2.84 -17.52 -58.54
CA SER A 1193 3.57 -18.78 -58.28
C SER A 1193 2.61 -19.94 -58.00
N PRO A 1194 3.01 -21.20 -58.29
CA PRO A 1194 2.12 -22.20 -58.89
C PRO A 1194 1.90 -23.46 -58.03
N HIS A 1195 0.74 -24.12 -58.25
CA HIS A 1195 0.42 -25.53 -57.91
C HIS A 1195 0.30 -25.87 -56.40
N ARG A 1196 -0.59 -26.74 -55.89
CA ARG A 1196 -1.72 -27.55 -56.39
C ARG A 1196 -2.42 -28.17 -55.16
N ILE A 1197 -3.76 -28.12 -55.17
CA ILE A 1197 -4.75 -29.14 -54.72
C ILE A 1197 -5.02 -29.35 -53.22
N PRO A 1198 -6.28 -29.15 -52.77
CA PRO A 1198 -6.83 -29.70 -51.53
C PRO A 1198 -7.53 -31.05 -51.77
N ARG A 1199 -7.49 -31.95 -50.77
CA ARG A 1199 -8.24 -33.21 -50.78
C ARG A 1199 -8.91 -33.45 -49.42
N GLY A 1200 -10.26 -33.51 -49.44
CA GLY A 1200 -11.06 -34.35 -48.55
C GLY A 1200 -11.62 -33.72 -47.28
N GLN A 1201 -12.85 -33.20 -47.35
CA GLN A 1201 -13.77 -33.19 -46.21
C GLN A 1201 -14.80 -34.30 -46.39
N HIS A 1202 -15.05 -35.05 -45.30
CA HIS A 1202 -16.08 -36.06 -45.21
C HIS A 1202 -17.35 -35.48 -44.58
N ARG A 1203 -18.46 -35.73 -45.28
CA ARG A 1203 -19.80 -36.09 -44.78
C ARG A 1203 -20.51 -35.13 -43.81
N GLY A 1204 -21.38 -34.31 -44.38
CA GLY A 1204 -22.70 -33.99 -43.82
C GLY A 1204 -23.77 -34.50 -44.79
N GLU A 1205 -24.78 -35.18 -44.27
CA GLU A 1205 -25.84 -35.90 -44.97
C GLU A 1205 -26.90 -34.95 -45.60
N ASP A 1206 -27.30 -35.26 -46.84
CA ASP A 1206 -28.65 -35.31 -47.46
C ASP A 1206 -29.81 -34.36 -47.00
N PRO A 1207 -30.87 -34.16 -47.84
CA PRO A 1207 -30.91 -33.86 -49.28
C PRO A 1207 -32.06 -32.85 -49.62
N ASP A 1208 -32.55 -32.90 -50.88
CA ASP A 1208 -33.69 -32.21 -51.53
C ASP A 1208 -33.35 -30.90 -52.28
N ASN A 1209 -33.65 -30.70 -53.57
CA ASN A 1209 -34.39 -31.47 -54.56
C ASN A 1209 -34.21 -30.77 -55.93
N MET A 1210 -34.13 -31.55 -57.03
CA MET A 1210 -34.59 -31.22 -58.42
C MET A 1210 -33.97 -30.00 -59.13
N GLN A 1211 -33.62 -29.95 -60.42
CA GLN A 1211 -33.81 -30.68 -61.68
C GLN A 1211 -32.68 -30.13 -62.57
N GLY A 1212 -31.89 -30.92 -63.29
CA GLY A 1212 -32.27 -31.48 -64.59
C GLY A 1212 -32.10 -30.48 -65.74
N ALA A 1213 -30.98 -30.52 -66.46
CA ALA A 1213 -30.89 -30.46 -67.94
C ALA A 1213 -29.47 -30.14 -68.43
N MET A 1214 -28.79 -31.20 -68.87
CA MET A 1214 -27.75 -31.29 -69.90
C MET A 1214 -28.28 -30.82 -71.29
N PRO A 1215 -27.50 -30.78 -72.39
CA PRO A 1215 -26.04 -30.65 -72.54
C PRO A 1215 -25.56 -29.93 -73.84
N GLU A 1216 -24.25 -30.03 -74.09
CA GLU A 1216 -23.59 -30.20 -75.41
C GLU A 1216 -23.47 -28.94 -76.31
N GLN A 1217 -22.42 -28.70 -77.10
CA GLN A 1217 -21.47 -29.59 -77.75
C GLN A 1217 -20.27 -28.76 -78.30
N ARG A 1218 -19.08 -29.36 -78.23
CA ARG A 1218 -18.02 -29.46 -79.28
C ARG A 1218 -17.64 -28.24 -80.14
N ALA A 1219 -16.34 -27.88 -80.09
CA ALA A 1219 -15.33 -28.07 -81.15
C ALA A 1219 -15.06 -26.76 -81.92
N ALA A 1220 -13.91 -26.43 -82.49
CA ALA A 1220 -12.52 -26.90 -82.49
C ALA A 1220 -11.70 -25.82 -83.25
N HIS A 1221 -10.37 -25.88 -83.17
CA HIS A 1221 -9.39 -25.25 -84.11
C HIS A 1221 -9.39 -23.71 -84.20
N ALA A 1222 -8.33 -23.00 -84.61
CA ALA A 1222 -6.91 -23.22 -84.81
C ALA A 1222 -6.30 -21.85 -85.12
N ASP A 1223 -4.98 -21.76 -84.96
CA ASP A 1223 -4.03 -20.92 -85.68
C ASP A 1223 -4.13 -19.38 -85.65
N SER A 1224 -2.93 -18.80 -85.51
CA SER A 1224 -2.32 -17.90 -86.51
C SER A 1224 -1.82 -16.57 -85.96
N TYR A 1225 -0.49 -16.54 -85.80
CA TYR A 1225 0.45 -15.53 -86.31
C TYR A 1225 0.46 -14.08 -85.79
N ARG A 1226 1.73 -13.64 -85.66
CA ARG A 1226 2.28 -12.30 -86.04
C ARG A 1226 1.91 -11.14 -85.10
N ARG A 1227 2.76 -10.15 -84.85
CA ARG A 1227 4.16 -9.81 -85.21
C ARG A 1227 4.42 -8.47 -84.51
N ILE A 1228 5.69 -8.17 -84.20
CA ILE A 1228 6.30 -6.81 -84.11
C ILE A 1228 5.73 -5.92 -82.99
N GLY A 1229 6.49 -5.29 -82.09
CA GLY A 1229 7.90 -4.89 -82.12
C GLY A 1229 7.97 -3.40 -81.80
N GLY A 1230 8.94 -3.02 -80.95
CA GLY A 1230 9.51 -1.68 -80.80
C GLY A 1230 8.62 -0.60 -80.17
N LEU A 1231 8.86 -0.28 -78.90
CA LEU A 1231 9.82 0.74 -78.44
C LEU A 1231 10.10 0.53 -76.95
#